data_AF-A0A3R7PNN3-F1
#
_entry.id   AF-A0A3R7PNN3-F1
#
_cell.length_a   1.000
_cell.length_b   1.000
_cell.length_c   1.000
_cell.angle_alpha   90.00
_cell.angle_beta   90.00
_cell.angle_gamma   90.00
#
_symmetry.space_group_name_H-M   'P 1'
#
loop_
_entity.id
_entity.type
_entity.pdbx_description
1 polymer ?
#
loop_
_entity_poly.entity_id
_entity_poly.type
_entity_poly.pdbx_seq_one_letter_code
_entity_poly.pdbx_strand_id
1 'polypeptide(L)'
;MSFITRLLCMALAVSVLLAGHMARALDISEPVTGPVDTGTTGSELDEDANHAISGGGGVSVEATPPAPGAVVIIDHTDTRNVVIDGPVTVHDRSEDDLVDFDANNAIGVLVGRAAPVQGTISFGSQAFINLTDDKPRVDVDEDGVFDGIYDDSGAYRGGATAQDDGRVGVYVPQNLSGDLLALNGARISVTADDGGGFIIEGDITGRVNLAATLIYIGADASDDAVSVGIYGDVSDFVRLAGSVSATGQNVVGLRVSGNLARSLQFEGATAVSGFATTVVSSAGDPQTLLDANELGAAAAGVKLTGNVGEGVLVNGNINAVTTPGESQSLQAISEARVDAGDVTGLKTQPYHYDQNRTVGSISSFGDAPALVMDGGTYGSVVERFVDTTNDGGDGTDDSLYLTQNFSYSHSLINRGTITANGLNDGYAASAVEISRTAATTISGGVLNAGNISARAYNNDATAISLMGNAELQDGGRTRGDVLLNEGTISANVTTNVETSPGVTATSHGATAITIDAGVSLPSGAEFINRGQVSASQVHIDAEGQMTSGAATAFDFSARTDAIALTQELARNDVFDSGLGKYLANGDLDLDRSGIINDDGTASPDGFVTTADVIAPSISGAIIFGSGGDTLAQSAGTISGAIDFGGGANVFTLTSAAGEAAMTDFAGTLASSGSLDISLSGLSSLTLEGQAALGPVAVSTLSLAGQANLGVVIDPAAPPQTALIFADNFAVSGTEFTLTPHVTALVAAPVSFAMIETNSDLSALDATLNDHLGAEVGFVYEVALSRQELGATQSITATFALKPAEALALNTVEAAAYPVVVSHFATEAPLGNALIGLNDATGFATAFDQILPQYGDGTMLVHAALLEGANGAVSERMRLVSQGAQLGSHGWGQQFGGYVDRSATQAVPEIGGNGFGFAFGYDARVGKIDALGVFAHLMWSNIDESNGSVSDVHAEMVGLGFYAGEHFGPALWHVNATVGTGS
;
A
#
# COMPACT_ATOMS: atom_id res chain seq x y z
N MET A 1 63.45 5.38 54.30
CA MET A 1 63.38 3.97 54.72
C MET A 1 62.56 3.26 53.65
N SER A 2 62.94 2.18 52.99
CA SER A 2 64.15 1.36 52.93
C SER A 2 64.08 0.67 51.57
N PHE A 3 65.03 0.91 50.66
CA PHE A 3 65.92 -0.11 50.10
C PHE A 3 65.40 -1.55 50.32
N ILE A 4 64.64 -2.07 49.35
CA ILE A 4 64.66 -3.42 48.77
C ILE A 4 63.78 -3.32 47.51
N THR A 5 64.37 -2.79 46.46
CA THR A 5 63.84 -2.74 45.09
C THR A 5 65.07 -2.90 44.20
N ARG A 6 65.01 -3.77 43.19
CA ARG A 6 66.10 -4.19 42.26
C ARG A 6 67.00 -5.33 42.73
N LEU A 7 66.50 -6.58 42.66
CA LEU A 7 67.33 -7.74 42.25
C LEU A 7 66.55 -9.03 41.88
N LEU A 8 65.26 -8.97 41.53
CA LEU A 8 64.49 -10.17 41.17
C LEU A 8 63.60 -10.01 39.91
N CYS A 9 64.04 -9.20 38.94
CA CYS A 9 63.36 -9.05 37.63
C CYS A 9 64.29 -9.35 36.44
N MET A 10 65.38 -10.10 36.63
CA MET A 10 66.36 -10.31 35.55
C MET A 10 66.91 -11.75 35.45
N ALA A 11 66.08 -12.75 35.75
CA ALA A 11 66.44 -14.17 35.58
C ALA A 11 65.27 -15.10 35.18
N LEU A 12 64.23 -14.55 34.56
CA LEU A 12 63.21 -15.34 33.84
C LEU A 12 62.99 -14.77 32.42
N ALA A 13 64.08 -14.36 31.77
CA ALA A 13 64.08 -13.74 30.45
C ALA A 13 64.62 -14.68 29.35
N VAL A 14 64.60 -16.01 29.57
CA VAL A 14 65.12 -17.00 28.59
C VAL A 14 64.16 -18.19 28.42
N SER A 15 62.85 -18.00 28.66
CA SER A 15 61.83 -19.03 28.38
C SER A 15 60.59 -18.50 27.65
N VAL A 16 60.60 -17.24 27.20
CA VAL A 16 59.52 -16.63 26.39
C VAL A 16 59.96 -16.42 24.93
N LEU A 17 61.14 -16.90 24.53
CA LEU A 17 61.61 -16.82 23.14
C LEU A 17 61.36 -18.09 22.29
N LEU A 18 60.49 -18.98 22.76
CA LEU A 18 60.01 -20.17 22.02
C LEU A 18 58.52 -20.43 22.29
N ALA A 19 57.67 -19.40 22.21
CA ALA A 19 56.27 -19.64 21.85
C ALA A 19 56.23 -19.95 20.35
N GLY A 20 56.64 -21.17 19.99
CA GLY A 20 56.17 -21.78 18.76
C GLY A 20 54.66 -21.77 18.85
N HIS A 21 54.01 -20.96 18.03
CA HIS A 21 52.57 -20.89 17.95
C HIS A 21 52.14 -22.27 17.44
N MET A 22 51.64 -23.11 18.35
CA MET A 22 51.09 -24.41 17.98
C MET A 22 49.77 -24.09 17.28
N ALA A 23 49.78 -23.97 15.94
CA ALA A 23 48.56 -24.03 15.16
C ALA A 23 47.82 -25.31 15.56
N ARG A 24 46.57 -25.16 16.03
CA ARG A 24 45.74 -26.27 16.51
C ARG A 24 44.98 -26.87 15.33
N ALA A 25 44.71 -28.17 15.38
CA ALA A 25 43.86 -28.83 14.38
C ALA A 25 42.46 -28.22 14.36
N LEU A 26 41.84 -28.17 13.18
CA LEU A 26 40.45 -27.74 13.02
C LEU A 26 39.50 -28.92 13.33
N ASP A 27 39.64 -29.48 14.53
CA ASP A 27 38.61 -30.28 15.23
C ASP A 27 38.51 -29.71 16.64
N ILE A 28 37.71 -28.65 16.77
CA ILE A 28 37.63 -27.82 17.97
C ILE A 28 36.32 -28.13 18.69
N SER A 29 36.43 -28.90 19.77
CA SER A 29 35.31 -29.26 20.65
C SER A 29 35.23 -28.42 21.93
N GLU A 30 36.25 -27.64 22.23
CA GLU A 30 36.33 -26.74 23.39
C GLU A 30 36.93 -25.39 22.95
N PRO A 31 36.58 -24.26 23.59
CA PRO A 31 37.08 -22.94 23.18
C PRO A 31 38.61 -22.83 23.23
N VAL A 32 39.18 -22.17 22.22
CA VAL A 32 40.61 -21.88 22.12
C VAL A 32 40.88 -20.40 21.85
N THR A 33 42.06 -19.93 22.27
CA THR A 33 42.56 -18.58 22.00
C THR A 33 43.76 -18.65 21.06
N GLY A 34 43.76 -17.82 20.02
CA GLY A 34 44.77 -17.77 18.97
C GLY A 34 44.26 -18.26 17.61
N PRO A 35 44.93 -17.89 16.50
CA PRO A 35 44.49 -18.24 15.16
C PRO A 35 44.65 -19.74 14.88
N VAL A 36 43.78 -20.27 14.00
CA VAL A 36 43.70 -21.68 13.60
C VAL A 36 43.84 -21.80 12.08
N ASP A 37 44.58 -22.81 11.59
CA ASP A 37 44.88 -23.00 10.15
C ASP A 37 44.83 -24.50 9.77
N THR A 38 43.92 -24.88 8.87
CA THR A 38 43.76 -26.27 8.39
C THR A 38 44.94 -26.77 7.55
N GLY A 39 45.72 -25.88 6.94
CA GLY A 39 46.85 -26.23 6.06
C GLY A 39 48.11 -26.67 6.81
N THR A 40 48.20 -26.39 8.12
CA THR A 40 49.37 -26.72 8.95
C THR A 40 49.18 -27.94 9.86
N THR A 41 47.97 -28.52 9.87
CA THR A 41 47.55 -29.52 10.85
C THR A 41 47.39 -30.91 10.24
N GLY A 42 47.93 -31.93 10.91
CA GLY A 42 47.73 -33.32 10.52
C GLY A 42 46.41 -33.87 11.06
N SER A 43 45.40 -34.01 10.18
CA SER A 43 44.37 -35.06 10.19
C SER A 43 43.45 -35.29 11.41
N GLU A 44 43.39 -34.43 12.42
CA GLU A 44 42.30 -34.53 13.41
C GLU A 44 41.03 -33.98 12.75
N LEU A 45 40.05 -34.86 12.58
CA LEU A 45 38.77 -34.65 11.93
C LEU A 45 37.70 -35.05 12.94
N ASP A 46 36.50 -34.50 12.78
CA ASP A 46 35.36 -34.90 13.59
C ASP A 46 34.91 -36.36 13.32
N GLU A 47 33.88 -36.81 14.01
CA GLU A 47 33.32 -38.17 13.86
C GLU A 47 32.79 -38.46 12.43
N ASP A 48 32.45 -37.41 11.68
CA ASP A 48 31.95 -37.45 10.30
C ASP A 48 33.07 -37.25 9.27
N ALA A 49 34.33 -37.20 9.71
CA ALA A 49 35.53 -36.98 8.91
C ALA A 49 35.59 -35.61 8.20
N ASN A 50 35.01 -34.57 8.80
CA ASN A 50 35.10 -33.17 8.40
C ASN A 50 36.14 -32.42 9.24
N HIS A 51 36.60 -31.27 8.75
CA HIS A 51 37.26 -30.28 9.60
C HIS A 51 36.17 -29.48 10.31
N ALA A 52 36.17 -29.40 11.64
CA ALA A 52 35.08 -28.85 12.41
C ALA A 52 35.49 -27.88 13.53
N ILE A 53 34.65 -26.88 13.75
CA ILE A 53 34.51 -26.17 15.03
C ILE A 53 33.11 -26.51 15.52
N SER A 54 32.98 -27.42 16.47
CA SER A 54 31.66 -27.83 16.99
C SER A 54 30.99 -26.70 17.78
N GLY A 55 29.69 -26.79 18.02
CA GLY A 55 28.94 -25.79 18.81
C GLY A 55 29.41 -25.62 20.28
N GLY A 56 30.11 -26.62 20.85
CA GLY A 56 30.77 -26.50 22.16
C GLY A 56 32.19 -25.90 22.09
N GLY A 57 32.78 -25.86 20.89
CA GLY A 57 34.07 -25.25 20.62
C GLY A 57 33.98 -23.74 20.44
N GLY A 58 35.09 -23.12 19.98
CA GLY A 58 35.14 -21.72 19.62
C GLY A 58 36.57 -21.22 19.43
N VAL A 59 36.76 -20.15 18.66
CA VAL A 59 38.08 -19.55 18.42
C VAL A 59 38.01 -18.05 18.67
N SER A 60 38.87 -17.55 19.56
CA SER A 60 38.96 -16.13 19.90
C SER A 60 40.38 -15.61 19.73
N VAL A 61 40.52 -14.34 19.35
CA VAL A 61 41.80 -13.62 19.37
C VAL A 61 41.63 -12.27 20.03
N GLU A 62 42.72 -11.77 20.63
CA GLU A 62 42.86 -10.40 21.07
C GLU A 62 43.67 -9.67 19.98
N ALA A 63 43.13 -8.59 19.41
CA ALA A 63 43.73 -7.84 18.29
C ALA A 63 43.78 -8.58 16.92
N THR A 64 44.23 -7.87 15.89
CA THR A 64 44.46 -8.44 14.56
C THR A 64 45.55 -9.54 14.60
N PRO A 65 45.24 -10.77 14.13
CA PRO A 65 46.25 -11.83 14.00
C PRO A 65 47.43 -11.43 13.10
N PRO A 66 48.61 -12.07 13.24
CA PRO A 66 49.67 -11.91 12.26
C PRO A 66 49.20 -12.23 10.84
N ALA A 67 49.83 -11.62 9.83
CA ALA A 67 49.51 -11.86 8.42
C ALA A 67 49.30 -13.37 8.14
N PRO A 68 48.15 -13.77 7.56
CA PRO A 68 47.24 -12.95 6.75
C PRO A 68 46.15 -12.16 7.53
N GLY A 69 46.17 -12.12 8.87
CA GLY A 69 45.19 -11.35 9.64
C GLY A 69 43.91 -12.12 9.98
N ALA A 70 43.88 -13.44 9.79
CA ALA A 70 42.69 -14.27 9.94
C ALA A 70 42.65 -15.09 11.23
N VAL A 71 41.47 -15.19 11.86
CA VAL A 71 41.22 -16.01 13.06
C VAL A 71 41.13 -17.48 12.70
N VAL A 72 40.33 -17.83 11.70
CA VAL A 72 40.23 -19.18 11.14
C VAL A 72 40.65 -19.16 9.69
N ILE A 73 41.64 -19.99 9.34
CA ILE A 73 42.15 -20.14 7.98
C ILE A 73 41.81 -21.55 7.49
N ILE A 74 41.04 -21.59 6.41
CA ILE A 74 40.69 -22.81 5.67
C ILE A 74 41.61 -22.88 4.45
N ASP A 75 42.71 -23.64 4.52
CA ASP A 75 43.74 -23.76 3.47
C ASP A 75 44.11 -25.24 3.23
N HIS A 76 43.15 -26.16 3.41
CA HIS A 76 43.35 -27.59 3.20
C HIS A 76 43.25 -27.94 1.71
N THR A 77 43.99 -28.97 1.31
CA THR A 77 44.02 -29.44 -0.08
C THR A 77 43.22 -30.72 -0.32
N ASP A 78 42.61 -31.30 0.72
CA ASP A 78 41.76 -32.48 0.60
C ASP A 78 40.32 -32.09 0.18
N THR A 79 39.48 -33.09 -0.10
CA THR A 79 38.11 -32.89 -0.58
C THR A 79 37.07 -32.90 0.55
N ARG A 80 37.50 -32.75 1.81
CA ARG A 80 36.61 -32.85 2.96
C ARG A 80 35.87 -31.54 3.18
N ASN A 81 34.70 -31.65 3.80
CA ASN A 81 33.92 -30.49 4.17
C ASN A 81 34.53 -29.79 5.38
N VAL A 82 34.17 -28.52 5.55
CA VAL A 82 34.47 -27.74 6.74
C VAL A 82 33.15 -27.31 7.37
N VAL A 83 32.99 -27.54 8.67
CA VAL A 83 31.80 -27.17 9.43
C VAL A 83 32.21 -26.25 10.58
N ILE A 84 31.73 -25.01 10.56
CA ILE A 84 31.93 -24.06 11.64
C ILE A 84 30.57 -23.86 12.32
N ASP A 85 30.42 -24.36 13.53
CA ASP A 85 29.20 -24.23 14.35
C ASP A 85 29.48 -23.51 15.68
N GLY A 86 30.73 -23.49 16.15
CA GLY A 86 31.15 -22.66 17.30
C GLY A 86 31.42 -21.19 16.94
N PRO A 87 31.53 -20.29 17.94
CA PRO A 87 31.84 -18.88 17.73
C PRO A 87 33.28 -18.65 17.23
N VAL A 88 33.45 -17.64 16.38
CA VAL A 88 34.72 -17.08 15.93
C VAL A 88 34.71 -15.59 16.28
N THR A 89 35.60 -15.13 17.15
CA THR A 89 35.53 -13.77 17.68
C THR A 89 36.88 -13.06 17.63
N VAL A 90 36.88 -11.80 17.21
CA VAL A 90 37.99 -10.86 17.38
C VAL A 90 37.59 -9.90 18.49
N HIS A 91 38.35 -9.90 19.58
CA HIS A 91 38.19 -8.92 20.65
C HIS A 91 39.06 -7.70 20.35
N ASP A 92 38.43 -6.54 20.27
CA ASP A 92 39.07 -5.22 20.16
C ASP A 92 39.29 -4.57 21.53
N ARG A 93 38.85 -5.22 22.62
CA ARG A 93 39.12 -4.81 23.99
C ARG A 93 39.43 -5.99 24.91
N SER A 94 40.24 -5.75 25.93
CA SER A 94 40.54 -6.74 26.97
C SER A 94 39.32 -7.06 27.84
N GLU A 95 39.26 -8.28 28.40
CA GLU A 95 38.16 -8.73 29.27
C GLU A 95 37.90 -7.82 30.49
N ASP A 96 38.90 -7.04 30.92
CA ASP A 96 38.78 -6.08 32.02
C ASP A 96 38.42 -4.65 31.59
N ASP A 97 38.12 -4.43 30.30
CA ASP A 97 37.79 -3.15 29.67
C ASP A 97 38.86 -2.05 29.82
N LEU A 98 40.12 -2.42 30.07
CA LEU A 98 41.22 -1.47 30.32
C LEU A 98 42.13 -1.22 29.12
N VAL A 99 42.18 -2.15 28.17
CA VAL A 99 43.09 -2.10 27.03
C VAL A 99 42.28 -2.26 25.75
N ASP A 100 42.34 -1.24 24.90
CA ASP A 100 41.85 -1.31 23.54
C ASP A 100 42.96 -1.91 22.65
N PHE A 101 42.56 -2.84 21.77
CA PHE A 101 43.40 -3.53 20.83
C PHE A 101 43.13 -3.04 19.41
N ASP A 102 44.18 -2.90 18.62
CA ASP A 102 44.07 -2.66 17.18
C ASP A 102 43.59 -3.94 16.50
N ALA A 103 42.35 -3.91 15.98
CA ALA A 103 41.74 -4.99 15.24
C ALA A 103 41.48 -4.59 13.77
N ASN A 104 42.23 -3.61 13.25
CA ASN A 104 42.19 -3.20 11.84
C ASN A 104 42.63 -4.35 10.92
N ASN A 105 41.95 -4.51 9.79
CA ASN A 105 42.20 -5.55 8.79
C ASN A 105 42.05 -7.00 9.31
N ALA A 106 41.37 -7.20 10.44
CA ALA A 106 41.11 -8.53 10.96
C ALA A 106 40.10 -9.28 10.08
N ILE A 107 40.35 -10.57 9.87
CA ILE A 107 39.47 -11.47 9.10
C ILE A 107 38.94 -12.55 10.05
N GLY A 108 37.63 -12.74 10.12
CA GLY A 108 37.04 -13.83 10.92
C GLY A 108 37.42 -15.18 10.34
N VAL A 109 36.95 -15.45 9.13
CA VAL A 109 37.20 -16.71 8.42
C VAL A 109 37.76 -16.43 7.04
N LEU A 110 38.95 -16.95 6.75
CA LEU A 110 39.62 -16.88 5.46
C LEU A 110 39.54 -18.24 4.75
N VAL A 111 38.95 -18.27 3.54
CA VAL A 111 38.81 -19.47 2.72
C VAL A 111 39.77 -19.44 1.54
N GLY A 112 40.85 -20.22 1.66
CA GLY A 112 41.95 -20.32 0.70
C GLY A 112 42.93 -19.15 0.88
N ARG A 113 44.12 -19.43 1.42
CA ARG A 113 45.13 -18.38 1.62
C ARG A 113 45.95 -18.11 0.35
N ALA A 114 46.32 -19.18 -0.36
CA ALA A 114 47.18 -19.08 -1.54
C ALA A 114 46.81 -20.06 -2.67
N ALA A 115 45.86 -20.96 -2.43
CA ALA A 115 45.44 -21.97 -3.39
C ALA A 115 43.91 -22.19 -3.29
N PRO A 116 43.29 -22.74 -4.36
CA PRO A 116 41.89 -23.14 -4.33
C PRO A 116 41.59 -24.18 -3.25
N VAL A 117 40.41 -24.10 -2.66
CA VAL A 117 39.90 -25.02 -1.64
C VAL A 117 38.88 -25.98 -2.26
N GLN A 118 38.79 -27.19 -1.73
CA GLN A 118 37.79 -28.19 -2.13
C GLN A 118 36.93 -28.61 -0.93
N GLY A 119 35.73 -29.09 -1.22
CA GLY A 119 34.75 -29.51 -0.22
C GLY A 119 33.76 -28.40 0.12
N THR A 120 32.65 -28.79 0.74
CA THR A 120 31.60 -27.83 1.16
C THR A 120 32.03 -27.11 2.42
N ILE A 121 31.85 -25.79 2.45
CA ILE A 121 32.06 -24.97 3.65
C ILE A 121 30.70 -24.61 4.22
N SER A 122 30.43 -25.03 5.45
CA SER A 122 29.15 -24.81 6.13
C SER A 122 29.32 -24.05 7.44
N PHE A 123 28.60 -22.93 7.57
CA PHE A 123 28.37 -22.26 8.84
C PHE A 123 27.06 -22.81 9.42
N GLY A 124 27.19 -23.63 10.47
CA GLY A 124 26.10 -24.31 11.14
C GLY A 124 25.17 -23.36 11.90
N SER A 125 24.04 -23.88 12.39
CA SER A 125 23.00 -23.07 13.03
C SER A 125 23.44 -22.34 14.32
N GLN A 126 24.56 -22.73 14.93
CA GLN A 126 25.12 -22.07 16.12
C GLN A 126 26.30 -21.15 15.79
N ALA A 127 26.75 -21.13 14.53
CA ALA A 127 27.92 -20.37 14.10
C ALA A 127 27.75 -18.88 14.40
N PHE A 128 28.71 -18.28 15.09
CA PHE A 128 28.72 -16.85 15.39
C PHE A 128 30.07 -16.23 15.08
N ILE A 129 30.17 -15.53 13.95
CA ILE A 129 31.37 -14.79 13.55
C ILE A 129 31.18 -13.33 13.99
N ASN A 130 31.98 -12.88 14.95
CA ASN A 130 31.81 -11.57 15.58
C ASN A 130 33.11 -10.75 15.53
N LEU A 131 33.07 -9.67 14.77
CA LEU A 131 34.12 -8.66 14.65
C LEU A 131 33.47 -7.28 14.87
N THR A 132 32.98 -7.03 16.08
CA THR A 132 32.25 -5.82 16.44
C THR A 132 33.09 -4.94 17.34
N ASP A 133 32.81 -3.63 17.33
CA ASP A 133 33.50 -2.67 18.19
C ASP A 133 32.93 -2.71 19.61
N ASP A 134 33.81 -2.76 20.62
CA ASP A 134 33.41 -2.73 22.03
C ASP A 134 33.25 -1.29 22.55
N LYS A 135 33.72 -0.26 21.82
CA LYS A 135 33.48 1.15 22.19
C LYS A 135 32.05 1.60 21.82
N PRO A 136 31.35 2.28 22.74
CA PRO A 136 30.03 2.81 22.43
C PRO A 136 30.13 4.00 21.46
N ARG A 137 29.14 4.09 20.57
CA ARG A 137 28.88 5.33 19.82
C ARG A 137 28.45 6.44 20.78
N VAL A 138 28.69 7.67 20.37
CA VAL A 138 28.53 8.88 21.17
C VAL A 138 27.49 9.77 20.51
N ASP A 139 26.60 10.29 21.34
CA ASP A 139 25.64 11.36 21.06
C ASP A 139 26.22 12.62 21.71
N VAL A 140 26.69 13.56 20.88
CA VAL A 140 27.41 14.77 21.29
C VAL A 140 26.46 15.93 21.56
N ASP A 141 25.32 15.99 20.86
CA ASP A 141 24.34 17.06 21.02
C ASP A 141 23.14 16.70 21.92
N GLU A 142 23.11 15.46 22.43
CA GLU A 142 22.17 14.90 23.39
C GLU A 142 20.73 14.80 22.87
N ASP A 143 20.55 14.62 21.56
CA ASP A 143 19.22 14.48 20.93
C ASP A 143 18.65 13.04 21.00
N GLY A 144 19.45 12.08 21.45
CA GLY A 144 19.10 10.67 21.60
C GLY A 144 19.46 9.80 20.39
N VAL A 145 20.12 10.36 19.38
CA VAL A 145 20.67 9.66 18.21
C VAL A 145 22.20 9.74 18.26
N PHE A 146 22.87 8.72 17.74
CA PHE A 146 24.32 8.64 17.82
C PHE A 146 24.97 9.37 16.65
N ASP A 147 25.84 10.32 16.97
CA ASP A 147 26.58 11.16 16.03
C ASP A 147 27.82 10.48 15.45
N GLY A 148 28.50 9.64 16.23
CA GLY A 148 29.82 9.15 15.85
C GLY A 148 30.47 8.24 16.87
N ILE A 149 31.77 8.03 16.74
CA ILE A 149 32.56 7.16 17.62
C ILE A 149 33.98 7.71 17.81
N TYR A 150 34.63 7.32 18.91
CA TYR A 150 36.04 7.61 19.15
C TYR A 150 36.94 6.53 18.55
N ASP A 151 38.00 6.93 17.85
CA ASP A 151 39.00 6.00 17.32
C ASP A 151 39.94 5.43 18.42
N ASP A 152 40.87 4.55 18.02
CA ASP A 152 41.90 3.97 18.90
C ASP A 152 42.81 5.01 19.58
N SER A 153 42.98 6.17 18.95
CA SER A 153 43.77 7.27 19.48
C SER A 153 43.00 8.15 20.47
N GLY A 154 41.69 7.90 20.62
CA GLY A 154 40.77 8.70 21.43
C GLY A 154 40.31 9.98 20.74
N ALA A 155 40.46 10.09 19.41
CA ALA A 155 39.95 11.21 18.64
C ALA A 155 38.50 10.93 18.20
N TYR A 156 37.64 11.95 18.36
CA TYR A 156 36.23 11.85 17.97
C TYR A 156 36.07 11.95 16.44
N ARG A 157 35.33 11.02 15.84
CA ARG A 157 34.97 11.01 14.43
C ARG A 157 33.45 11.10 14.29
N GLY A 158 32.95 12.30 13.96
CA GLY A 158 31.53 12.51 13.64
C GLY A 158 31.14 11.86 12.32
N GLY A 159 29.96 11.25 12.26
CA GLY A 159 29.43 10.46 11.16
C GLY A 159 30.05 9.06 11.01
N ALA A 160 31.13 8.76 11.73
CA ALA A 160 31.77 7.45 11.68
C ALA A 160 30.92 6.41 12.42
N THR A 161 30.74 5.25 11.79
CA THR A 161 29.95 4.13 12.32
C THR A 161 30.80 3.05 12.96
N ALA A 162 32.10 3.02 12.66
CA ALA A 162 33.05 2.07 13.21
C ALA A 162 34.33 2.77 13.71
N GLN A 163 35.04 2.10 14.60
CA GLN A 163 36.35 2.49 15.14
C GLN A 163 37.49 1.95 14.27
N ASP A 164 37.38 0.69 13.86
CA ASP A 164 38.39 -0.01 13.09
C ASP A 164 38.06 -0.05 11.59
N ASP A 165 39.11 -0.22 10.78
CA ASP A 165 39.05 -0.23 9.34
C ASP A 165 39.36 -1.63 8.78
N GLY A 166 38.81 -1.96 7.62
CA GLY A 166 39.22 -3.11 6.80
C GLY A 166 38.84 -4.49 7.34
N ARG A 167 37.99 -4.60 8.36
CA ARG A 167 37.59 -5.91 8.90
C ARG A 167 36.68 -6.65 7.93
N VAL A 168 36.88 -7.97 7.84
CA VAL A 168 36.03 -8.86 7.03
C VAL A 168 35.55 -10.06 7.83
N GLY A 169 34.25 -10.32 7.85
CA GLY A 169 33.67 -11.47 8.57
C GLY A 169 34.10 -12.79 7.95
N VAL A 170 33.71 -13.01 6.69
CA VAL A 170 34.12 -14.17 5.88
C VAL A 170 34.72 -13.67 4.57
N TYR A 171 35.93 -14.11 4.25
CA TYR A 171 36.63 -13.74 3.03
C TYR A 171 37.04 -14.97 2.22
N VAL A 172 36.61 -15.03 0.96
CA VAL A 172 36.88 -16.12 0.01
C VAL A 172 37.67 -15.56 -1.19
N PRO A 173 38.99 -15.32 -1.06
CA PRO A 173 39.81 -14.76 -2.14
C PRO A 173 40.22 -15.77 -3.23
N GLN A 174 40.04 -17.07 -2.98
CA GLN A 174 40.46 -18.14 -3.89
C GLN A 174 39.27 -18.98 -4.32
N ASN A 175 39.40 -19.65 -5.46
CA ASN A 175 38.33 -20.48 -5.99
C ASN A 175 37.97 -21.62 -5.02
N LEU A 176 36.68 -21.89 -4.87
CA LEU A 176 36.13 -22.99 -4.07
C LEU A 176 35.44 -24.00 -5.00
N SER A 177 35.83 -25.27 -4.92
CA SER A 177 35.08 -26.36 -5.54
C SER A 177 34.27 -27.10 -4.47
N GLY A 178 32.99 -26.77 -4.39
CA GLY A 178 32.08 -27.17 -3.34
C GLY A 178 31.05 -26.08 -3.08
N ASP A 179 30.10 -26.36 -2.18
CA ASP A 179 29.07 -25.40 -1.82
C ASP A 179 29.54 -24.48 -0.69
N LEU A 180 28.98 -23.28 -0.64
CA LEU A 180 29.17 -22.33 0.45
C LEU A 180 27.83 -22.07 1.12
N LEU A 181 27.68 -22.59 2.33
CA LEU A 181 26.41 -22.66 3.04
C LEU A 181 26.51 -21.90 4.36
N ALA A 182 25.61 -20.97 4.60
CA ALA A 182 25.37 -20.39 5.92
C ALA A 182 23.94 -20.71 6.32
N LEU A 183 23.75 -21.59 7.30
CA LEU A 183 22.46 -22.17 7.63
C LEU A 183 21.62 -21.23 8.51
N ASN A 184 20.32 -21.52 8.61
CA ASN A 184 19.43 -20.78 9.49
C ASN A 184 19.93 -20.88 10.95
N GLY A 185 20.04 -19.74 11.64
CA GLY A 185 20.60 -19.63 12.99
C GLY A 185 22.03 -19.08 13.02
N ALA A 186 22.83 -19.30 11.97
CA ALA A 186 24.16 -18.70 11.86
C ALA A 186 24.09 -17.17 11.87
N ARG A 187 25.09 -16.52 12.48
CA ARG A 187 25.18 -15.05 12.55
C ARG A 187 26.60 -14.56 12.25
N ILE A 188 26.69 -13.54 11.41
CA ILE A 188 27.94 -12.88 11.02
C ILE A 188 27.74 -11.40 11.28
N SER A 189 28.53 -10.82 12.18
CA SER A 189 28.42 -9.43 12.60
C SER A 189 29.78 -8.75 12.49
N VAL A 190 29.84 -7.69 11.70
CA VAL A 190 31.06 -6.93 11.44
C VAL A 190 30.79 -5.45 11.62
N THR A 191 31.62 -4.79 12.41
CA THR A 191 31.71 -3.33 12.50
C THR A 191 33.08 -2.91 12.03
N ALA A 192 33.16 -2.23 10.88
CA ALA A 192 34.39 -1.67 10.35
C ALA A 192 34.12 -0.69 9.21
N ASP A 193 34.88 0.40 9.13
CA ASP A 193 34.94 1.25 7.94
C ASP A 193 35.86 0.59 6.88
N ASP A 194 35.66 0.87 5.59
CA ASP A 194 36.39 0.27 4.46
C ASP A 194 36.47 -1.29 4.50
N GLY A 195 35.42 -1.94 5.02
CA GLY A 195 35.38 -3.39 5.33
C GLY A 195 34.27 -4.17 4.61
N GLY A 196 33.94 -5.36 5.13
CA GLY A 196 32.84 -6.16 4.58
C GLY A 196 32.33 -7.29 5.46
N GLY A 197 31.08 -7.70 5.26
CA GLY A 197 30.48 -8.82 6.00
C GLY A 197 30.96 -10.18 5.47
N PHE A 198 30.51 -10.52 4.26
CA PHE A 198 30.79 -11.78 3.58
C PHE A 198 31.23 -11.49 2.14
N ILE A 199 32.51 -11.72 1.84
CA ILE A 199 33.15 -11.34 0.57
C ILE A 199 33.63 -12.59 -0.17
N ILE A 200 33.18 -12.74 -1.42
CA ILE A 200 33.55 -13.82 -2.33
C ILE A 200 34.21 -13.23 -3.58
N GLU A 201 35.53 -13.35 -3.69
CA GLU A 201 36.27 -12.92 -4.89
C GLU A 201 36.65 -14.10 -5.79
N GLY A 202 36.90 -15.28 -5.21
CA GLY A 202 37.18 -16.48 -5.97
C GLY A 202 35.94 -17.10 -6.60
N ASP A 203 36.11 -17.82 -7.71
CA ASP A 203 35.00 -18.51 -8.35
C ASP A 203 34.49 -19.68 -7.50
N ILE A 204 33.18 -19.84 -7.40
CA ILE A 204 32.52 -20.94 -6.69
C ILE A 204 31.99 -21.95 -7.70
N THR A 205 32.62 -23.12 -7.76
CA THR A 205 32.08 -24.30 -8.46
C THR A 205 31.17 -25.07 -7.52
N GLY A 206 29.99 -24.51 -7.28
CA GLY A 206 28.93 -25.02 -6.41
C GLY A 206 27.85 -23.97 -6.23
N ARG A 207 26.96 -24.16 -5.25
CA ARG A 207 25.93 -23.17 -4.88
C ARG A 207 26.37 -22.29 -3.72
N VAL A 208 25.77 -21.11 -3.64
CA VAL A 208 25.89 -20.22 -2.49
C VAL A 208 24.51 -20.08 -1.84
N ASN A 209 24.37 -20.52 -0.59
CA ASN A 209 23.12 -20.43 0.16
C ASN A 209 23.35 -19.73 1.50
N LEU A 210 22.85 -18.50 1.62
CA LEU A 210 22.99 -17.66 2.79
C LEU A 210 21.62 -17.54 3.49
N ALA A 211 21.35 -18.46 4.41
CA ALA A 211 20.18 -18.46 5.29
C ALA A 211 20.47 -17.84 6.69
N ALA A 212 21.65 -17.26 6.85
CA ALA A 212 22.17 -16.67 8.09
C ALA A 212 21.72 -15.22 8.32
N THR A 213 21.93 -14.70 9.53
CA THR A 213 21.83 -13.27 9.83
C THR A 213 23.18 -12.60 9.58
N LEU A 214 23.27 -11.71 8.60
CA LEU A 214 24.45 -10.94 8.26
C LEU A 214 24.23 -9.47 8.59
N ILE A 215 25.09 -8.92 9.45
CA ILE A 215 25.01 -7.54 9.92
C ILE A 215 26.35 -6.89 9.65
N TYR A 216 26.32 -5.82 8.88
CA TYR A 216 27.47 -4.97 8.61
C TYR A 216 27.15 -3.53 9.02
N ILE A 217 28.02 -2.94 9.83
CA ILE A 217 27.95 -1.54 10.25
C ILE A 217 29.29 -0.90 9.89
N GLY A 218 29.29 0.11 9.05
CA GLY A 218 30.52 0.66 8.51
C GLY A 218 30.27 1.70 7.44
N ALA A 219 31.29 2.46 7.08
CA ALA A 219 31.29 3.36 5.96
C ALA A 219 32.47 3.09 5.03
N ASP A 220 32.37 3.48 3.77
CA ASP A 220 33.52 3.52 2.85
C ASP A 220 33.62 4.90 2.19
N ALA A 221 34.81 5.49 2.21
CA ALA A 221 35.06 6.81 1.65
C ALA A 221 35.39 6.78 0.14
N SER A 222 35.69 5.60 -0.42
CA SER A 222 36.34 5.42 -1.72
C SER A 222 35.69 4.42 -2.67
N ASP A 223 35.07 3.34 -2.18
CA ASP A 223 34.24 2.37 -2.92
C ASP A 223 32.95 2.09 -2.12
N ASP A 224 32.19 1.08 -2.52
CA ASP A 224 31.02 0.59 -1.80
C ASP A 224 31.46 -0.44 -0.73
N ALA A 225 31.32 -0.13 0.56
CA ALA A 225 31.37 -1.15 1.61
C ALA A 225 30.19 -2.11 1.49
N VAL A 226 30.37 -3.41 1.72
CA VAL A 226 29.32 -4.40 1.43
C VAL A 226 29.05 -5.37 2.58
N SER A 227 27.77 -5.62 2.89
CA SER A 227 27.42 -6.72 3.80
C SER A 227 27.65 -8.08 3.13
N VAL A 228 27.28 -8.23 1.85
CA VAL A 228 27.56 -9.41 1.04
C VAL A 228 28.08 -8.98 -0.33
N GLY A 229 29.27 -9.42 -0.69
CA GLY A 229 29.89 -9.16 -1.99
C GLY A 229 30.21 -10.46 -2.72
N ILE A 230 29.68 -10.63 -3.93
CA ILE A 230 29.95 -11.76 -4.82
C ILE A 230 30.60 -11.23 -6.11
N TYR A 231 31.92 -11.28 -6.17
CA TYR A 231 32.74 -10.78 -7.28
C TYR A 231 33.24 -11.91 -8.19
N GLY A 232 33.43 -13.11 -7.66
CA GLY A 232 33.75 -14.31 -8.44
C GLY A 232 32.53 -14.95 -9.10
N ASP A 233 32.75 -15.77 -10.14
CA ASP A 233 31.66 -16.46 -10.84
C ASP A 233 31.09 -17.61 -9.98
N VAL A 234 29.77 -17.83 -10.03
CA VAL A 234 29.09 -18.94 -9.34
C VAL A 234 28.45 -19.88 -10.35
N SER A 235 28.83 -21.17 -10.32
CA SER A 235 28.39 -22.16 -11.31
C SER A 235 26.96 -22.70 -11.09
N ASP A 236 26.36 -22.42 -9.94
CA ASP A 236 25.01 -22.84 -9.55
C ASP A 236 24.17 -21.63 -9.08
N PHE A 237 22.99 -21.85 -8.49
CA PHE A 237 22.12 -20.77 -8.01
C PHE A 237 22.67 -20.15 -6.73
N VAL A 238 22.29 -18.89 -6.51
CA VAL A 238 22.55 -18.14 -5.29
C VAL A 238 21.23 -17.90 -4.58
N ARG A 239 21.18 -18.23 -3.29
CA ARG A 239 19.98 -18.03 -2.45
C ARG A 239 20.32 -17.21 -1.21
N LEU A 240 19.57 -16.15 -0.98
CA LEU A 240 19.60 -15.34 0.24
C LEU A 240 18.28 -15.50 0.98
N ALA A 241 18.25 -16.40 1.96
CA ALA A 241 17.05 -16.70 2.75
C ALA A 241 17.10 -16.12 4.17
N GLY A 242 18.28 -15.66 4.60
CA GLY A 242 18.48 -15.05 5.90
C GLY A 242 18.25 -13.54 5.87
N SER A 243 18.61 -12.86 6.96
CA SER A 243 18.55 -11.40 7.01
C SER A 243 19.92 -10.81 6.69
N VAL A 244 19.95 -9.78 5.85
CA VAL A 244 21.13 -8.98 5.49
C VAL A 244 20.83 -7.54 5.87
N SER A 245 21.64 -6.95 6.72
CA SER A 245 21.53 -5.53 7.07
C SER A 245 22.87 -4.82 6.92
N ALA A 246 22.88 -3.71 6.17
CA ALA A 246 24.04 -2.82 6.07
C ALA A 246 23.67 -1.41 6.55
N THR A 247 24.47 -0.83 7.45
CA THR A 247 24.26 0.53 7.98
C THR A 247 25.52 1.36 7.87
N GLY A 248 25.41 2.55 7.27
CA GLY A 248 26.45 3.56 7.18
C GLY A 248 26.63 4.13 5.77
N GLN A 249 27.60 5.01 5.60
CA GLN A 249 27.77 5.75 4.34
C GLN A 249 28.33 4.87 3.22
N ASN A 250 27.80 5.01 2.01
CA ASN A 250 28.19 4.27 0.79
C ASN A 250 28.10 2.74 0.93
N VAL A 251 27.29 2.22 1.84
CA VAL A 251 27.14 0.77 1.99
C VAL A 251 26.17 0.17 0.96
N VAL A 252 26.42 -1.09 0.62
CA VAL A 252 25.53 -1.95 -0.16
C VAL A 252 25.18 -3.21 0.63
N GLY A 253 23.91 -3.61 0.61
CA GLY A 253 23.45 -4.84 1.28
C GLY A 253 24.01 -6.08 0.58
N LEU A 254 23.66 -6.25 -0.69
CA LEU A 254 24.22 -7.28 -1.56
C LEU A 254 24.76 -6.68 -2.85
N ARG A 255 26.01 -6.99 -3.19
CA ARG A 255 26.63 -6.68 -4.48
C ARG A 255 26.96 -7.98 -5.22
N VAL A 256 26.50 -8.11 -6.46
CA VAL A 256 26.86 -9.22 -7.35
C VAL A 256 27.48 -8.68 -8.63
N SER A 257 28.79 -8.88 -8.77
CA SER A 257 29.56 -8.46 -9.94
C SER A 257 30.10 -9.64 -10.76
N GLY A 258 30.26 -10.81 -10.14
CA GLY A 258 30.55 -12.06 -10.85
C GLY A 258 29.33 -12.58 -11.63
N ASN A 259 29.57 -13.48 -12.59
CA ASN A 259 28.49 -14.11 -13.34
C ASN A 259 27.88 -15.27 -12.53
N LEU A 260 26.55 -15.28 -12.46
CA LEU A 260 25.79 -16.40 -11.90
C LEU A 260 25.31 -17.28 -13.05
N ALA A 261 25.64 -18.57 -13.03
CA ALA A 261 25.19 -19.48 -14.09
C ALA A 261 23.68 -19.78 -14.02
N ARG A 262 23.07 -19.62 -12.83
CA ARG A 262 21.65 -19.90 -12.55
C ARG A 262 21.01 -18.72 -11.80
N SER A 263 19.82 -18.93 -11.22
CA SER A 263 19.02 -17.86 -10.63
C SER A 263 19.60 -17.29 -9.33
N LEU A 264 19.26 -16.02 -9.07
CA LEU A 264 19.43 -15.35 -7.79
C LEU A 264 18.08 -15.29 -7.09
N GLN A 265 17.96 -15.89 -5.92
CA GLN A 265 16.69 -16.01 -5.18
C GLN A 265 16.77 -15.31 -3.82
N PHE A 266 15.91 -14.33 -3.60
CA PHE A 266 15.71 -13.67 -2.31
C PHE A 266 14.51 -14.26 -1.61
N GLU A 267 14.72 -14.75 -0.41
CA GLU A 267 13.75 -15.43 0.43
C GLU A 267 13.71 -14.84 1.85
N GLY A 268 14.74 -14.07 2.22
CA GLY A 268 14.78 -13.29 3.45
C GLY A 268 14.85 -11.79 3.20
N ALA A 269 15.19 -11.03 4.25
CA ALA A 269 15.19 -9.58 4.22
C ALA A 269 16.59 -9.02 3.92
N THR A 270 16.70 -8.10 2.96
CA THR A 270 17.86 -7.23 2.74
C THR A 270 17.46 -5.81 3.05
N ALA A 271 18.08 -5.18 4.05
CA ALA A 271 17.77 -3.82 4.49
C ALA A 271 19.04 -2.97 4.55
N VAL A 272 18.98 -1.78 3.95
CA VAL A 272 20.13 -0.88 3.89
C VAL A 272 19.75 0.53 4.29
N SER A 273 20.57 1.17 5.12
CA SER A 273 20.38 2.57 5.48
C SER A 273 21.72 3.30 5.58
N GLY A 274 21.78 4.50 5.02
CA GLY A 274 22.86 5.43 5.30
C GLY A 274 22.66 6.21 6.61
N PHE A 275 21.44 6.20 7.14
CA PHE A 275 21.06 6.94 8.33
C PHE A 275 21.54 6.22 9.59
N ALA A 276 21.91 6.99 10.60
CA ALA A 276 22.23 6.47 11.93
C ALA A 276 21.03 5.79 12.60
N THR A 277 19.81 6.18 12.22
CA THR A 277 18.55 5.63 12.71
C THR A 277 17.47 5.64 11.63
N THR A 278 16.58 4.65 11.67
CA THR A 278 15.35 4.59 10.87
C THR A 278 14.09 4.72 11.74
N VAL A 279 14.26 4.94 13.04
CA VAL A 279 13.17 5.04 14.04
C VAL A 279 12.72 6.49 14.21
N VAL A 280 13.68 7.43 14.17
CA VAL A 280 13.42 8.87 14.21
C VAL A 280 13.45 9.41 12.79
N SER A 281 12.59 10.37 12.48
CA SER A 281 12.45 10.97 11.16
C SER A 281 12.19 12.47 11.28
N SER A 282 12.74 13.25 10.35
CA SER A 282 12.47 14.69 10.20
C SER A 282 11.25 15.00 9.32
N ALA A 283 10.52 13.98 8.85
CA ALA A 283 9.41 14.14 7.92
C ALA A 283 8.25 14.94 8.54
N GLY A 284 8.12 16.20 8.14
CA GLY A 284 7.03 17.07 8.60
C GLY A 284 7.15 17.58 10.04
N ASP A 285 8.28 17.35 10.72
CA ASP A 285 8.54 17.90 12.07
C ASP A 285 9.90 18.64 12.13
N PRO A 286 9.90 19.98 12.27
CA PRO A 286 11.13 20.76 12.41
C PRO A 286 11.77 20.63 13.80
N GLN A 287 11.19 19.87 14.74
CA GLN A 287 11.72 19.66 16.09
C GLN A 287 12.53 18.35 16.24
N THR A 288 12.50 17.44 15.25
CA THR A 288 13.29 16.19 15.20
C THR A 288 14.43 16.30 14.18
N LEU A 289 15.17 17.41 14.21
CA LEU A 289 16.22 17.69 13.25
C LEU A 289 17.44 16.80 13.52
N LEU A 290 17.42 15.62 12.91
CA LEU A 290 18.63 14.83 12.69
C LEU A 290 19.68 15.73 12.04
N ASP A 291 20.90 15.68 12.54
CA ASP A 291 21.98 16.50 12.05
C ASP A 291 22.70 15.84 10.84
N ALA A 292 23.73 16.50 10.33
CA ALA A 292 24.40 16.04 9.11
C ALA A 292 25.20 14.73 9.30
N ASN A 293 25.64 14.41 10.52
CA ASN A 293 26.39 13.19 10.84
C ASN A 293 25.47 11.98 10.91
N GLU A 294 24.19 12.21 11.16
CA GLU A 294 23.19 11.16 11.31
C GLU A 294 22.50 10.80 10.01
N LEU A 295 22.59 11.68 9.02
CA LEU A 295 21.90 11.60 7.74
C LEU A 295 22.83 11.16 6.59
N GLY A 296 23.57 10.07 6.81
CA GLY A 296 24.43 9.48 5.78
C GLY A 296 23.63 8.94 4.57
N ALA A 297 24.32 8.79 3.44
CA ALA A 297 23.76 8.22 2.22
C ALA A 297 24.33 6.82 1.99
N ALA A 298 23.48 5.81 1.86
CA ALA A 298 23.88 4.49 1.38
C ALA A 298 24.04 4.50 -0.15
N ALA A 299 24.61 3.42 -0.70
CA ALA A 299 24.78 3.28 -2.14
C ALA A 299 23.61 2.54 -2.80
N ALA A 300 23.22 1.36 -2.29
CA ALA A 300 22.06 0.59 -2.77
C ALA A 300 21.65 -0.54 -1.79
N GLY A 301 20.39 -0.96 -1.82
CA GLY A 301 19.96 -2.20 -1.16
C GLY A 301 20.65 -3.42 -1.77
N VAL A 302 20.40 -3.63 -3.05
CA VAL A 302 20.99 -4.69 -3.89
C VAL A 302 21.53 -4.07 -5.17
N LYS A 303 22.76 -4.43 -5.55
CA LYS A 303 23.42 -3.95 -6.77
C LYS A 303 23.92 -5.13 -7.60
N LEU A 304 23.37 -5.28 -8.81
CA LEU A 304 23.68 -6.36 -9.74
C LEU A 304 24.36 -5.78 -10.98
N THR A 305 25.56 -6.27 -11.30
CA THR A 305 26.33 -5.82 -12.48
C THR A 305 26.84 -6.99 -13.33
N GLY A 306 26.87 -8.20 -12.79
CA GLY A 306 27.25 -9.43 -13.50
C GLY A 306 26.09 -10.05 -14.29
N ASN A 307 26.37 -11.02 -15.15
CA ASN A 307 25.32 -11.77 -15.85
C ASN A 307 24.61 -12.74 -14.88
N VAL A 308 23.30 -12.92 -15.06
CA VAL A 308 22.54 -14.00 -14.40
C VAL A 308 21.99 -14.88 -15.52
N GLY A 309 22.47 -16.12 -15.59
CA GLY A 309 22.13 -17.04 -16.69
C GLY A 309 20.65 -17.41 -16.72
N GLU A 310 20.02 -17.44 -15.55
CA GLU A 310 18.56 -17.47 -15.37
C GLU A 310 18.10 -16.07 -14.91
N GLY A 311 17.08 -15.96 -14.07
CA GLY A 311 16.56 -14.67 -13.61
C GLY A 311 16.79 -14.37 -12.13
N VAL A 312 16.30 -13.21 -11.71
CA VAL A 312 16.23 -12.75 -10.32
C VAL A 312 14.81 -12.95 -9.80
N LEU A 313 14.68 -13.63 -8.67
CA LEU A 313 13.41 -13.89 -7.99
C LEU A 313 13.43 -13.28 -6.59
N VAL A 314 12.58 -12.29 -6.33
CA VAL A 314 12.20 -11.91 -4.97
C VAL A 314 10.99 -12.74 -4.59
N ASN A 315 11.21 -13.75 -3.77
CA ASN A 315 10.26 -14.83 -3.56
C ASN A 315 9.07 -14.42 -2.68
N GLY A 316 8.01 -15.21 -2.75
CA GLY A 316 6.74 -15.01 -2.09
C GLY A 316 5.75 -16.04 -2.61
N ASN A 317 4.56 -16.10 -2.01
CA ASN A 317 3.55 -17.09 -2.40
C ASN A 317 3.09 -16.87 -3.85
N ILE A 318 2.70 -17.95 -4.53
CA ILE A 318 2.17 -17.87 -5.90
C ILE A 318 0.69 -17.53 -5.90
N ASN A 319 -0.08 -18.19 -5.03
CA ASN A 319 -1.53 -18.10 -5.07
C ASN A 319 -2.03 -16.76 -4.55
N ALA A 320 -2.76 -16.04 -5.40
CA ALA A 320 -3.49 -14.83 -5.01
C ALA A 320 -4.77 -15.21 -4.24
N VAL A 321 -5.41 -16.30 -4.64
CA VAL A 321 -6.58 -16.90 -3.99
C VAL A 321 -6.36 -18.40 -3.86
N THR A 322 -7.01 -19.03 -2.87
CA THR A 322 -7.04 -20.49 -2.79
C THR A 322 -8.42 -20.97 -3.21
N THR A 323 -8.50 -21.78 -4.27
CA THR A 323 -9.77 -22.33 -4.74
C THR A 323 -10.14 -23.61 -4.00
N PRO A 324 -11.42 -24.05 -4.05
CA PRO A 324 -11.82 -25.34 -3.48
C PRO A 324 -11.07 -26.54 -4.08
N GLY A 325 -10.69 -26.46 -5.37
CA GLY A 325 -9.93 -27.51 -6.05
C GLY A 325 -8.50 -27.61 -5.51
N GLU A 326 -7.83 -26.47 -5.36
CA GLU A 326 -6.50 -26.39 -4.76
C GLU A 326 -6.50 -26.85 -3.30
N SER A 327 -7.52 -26.44 -2.53
CA SER A 327 -7.69 -26.86 -1.13
C SER A 327 -7.80 -28.38 -1.01
N GLN A 328 -8.56 -29.03 -1.90
CA GLN A 328 -8.67 -30.49 -1.95
C GLN A 328 -7.35 -31.15 -2.35
N SER A 329 -6.62 -30.57 -3.30
CA SER A 329 -5.30 -31.08 -3.73
C SER A 329 -4.28 -31.01 -2.57
N LEU A 330 -4.19 -29.87 -1.89
CA LEU A 330 -3.33 -29.67 -0.72
C LEU A 330 -3.72 -30.59 0.44
N GLN A 331 -5.02 -30.81 0.67
CA GLN A 331 -5.50 -31.77 1.66
C GLN A 331 -5.06 -33.19 1.32
N ALA A 332 -5.17 -33.62 0.06
CA ALA A 332 -4.74 -34.95 -0.37
C ALA A 332 -3.23 -35.14 -0.17
N ILE A 333 -2.42 -34.10 -0.44
CA ILE A 333 -0.98 -34.09 -0.15
C ILE A 333 -0.74 -34.24 1.37
N SER A 334 -1.45 -33.46 2.20
CA SER A 334 -1.30 -33.53 3.65
C SER A 334 -1.70 -34.90 4.22
N GLU A 335 -2.75 -35.52 3.69
CA GLU A 335 -3.20 -36.86 4.12
C GLU A 335 -2.21 -37.95 3.71
N ALA A 336 -1.62 -37.84 2.51
CA ALA A 336 -0.61 -38.78 2.02
C ALA A 336 0.74 -38.64 2.75
N ARG A 337 1.05 -37.44 3.28
CA ARG A 337 2.30 -37.14 4.00
C ARG A 337 2.38 -37.81 5.38
N VAL A 338 1.24 -38.20 5.97
CA VAL A 338 1.21 -38.83 7.30
C VAL A 338 2.18 -40.02 7.34
N ASP A 339 2.96 -40.12 8.44
CA ASP A 339 4.01 -41.13 8.62
C ASP A 339 5.15 -41.08 7.58
N ALA A 340 5.51 -39.88 7.10
CA ALA A 340 6.58 -39.66 6.11
C ALA A 340 6.33 -40.35 4.76
N GLY A 341 5.07 -40.38 4.32
CA GLY A 341 4.70 -40.89 3.00
C GLY A 341 5.25 -40.01 1.86
N ASP A 342 5.69 -40.64 0.77
CA ASP A 342 6.13 -39.96 -0.45
C ASP A 342 4.95 -39.27 -1.15
N VAL A 343 5.03 -37.94 -1.25
CA VAL A 343 4.01 -37.09 -1.88
C VAL A 343 4.49 -36.49 -3.21
N THR A 344 5.68 -36.86 -3.70
CA THR A 344 6.27 -36.33 -4.93
C THR A 344 5.33 -36.50 -6.13
N GLY A 345 4.63 -37.64 -6.20
CA GLY A 345 3.66 -37.90 -7.27
C GLY A 345 2.39 -37.03 -7.22
N LEU A 346 2.11 -36.39 -6.08
CA LEU A 346 0.99 -35.46 -5.89
C LEU A 346 1.43 -34.01 -6.12
N LYS A 347 2.67 -33.66 -5.77
CA LYS A 347 3.22 -32.29 -5.90
C LYS A 347 3.71 -31.97 -7.33
N THR A 348 2.78 -31.69 -8.25
CA THR A 348 3.11 -31.41 -9.68
C THR A 348 2.98 -29.95 -10.11
N GLN A 349 2.22 -29.13 -9.39
CA GLN A 349 1.93 -27.73 -9.72
C GLN A 349 2.70 -26.74 -8.81
N PRO A 350 2.91 -25.49 -9.25
CA PRO A 350 3.70 -24.51 -8.49
C PRO A 350 3.19 -24.25 -7.07
N TYR A 351 1.88 -24.10 -6.88
CA TYR A 351 1.28 -23.81 -5.56
C TYR A 351 1.46 -24.93 -4.53
N HIS A 352 1.66 -26.19 -4.96
CA HIS A 352 1.96 -27.29 -4.05
C HIS A 352 3.26 -27.06 -3.24
N TYR A 353 4.12 -26.17 -3.71
CA TYR A 353 5.40 -25.82 -3.08
C TYR A 353 5.34 -24.51 -2.30
N ASP A 354 4.16 -23.90 -2.09
CA ASP A 354 4.06 -22.66 -1.30
C ASP A 354 4.57 -22.82 0.14
N GLN A 355 4.43 -24.01 0.74
CA GLN A 355 5.01 -24.34 2.04
C GLN A 355 6.56 -24.29 2.07
N ASN A 356 7.20 -24.36 0.91
CA ASN A 356 8.65 -24.29 0.75
C ASN A 356 9.11 -22.85 0.42
N ARG A 357 8.18 -21.90 0.27
CA ARG A 357 8.46 -20.50 -0.05
C ARG A 357 8.51 -19.66 1.21
N THR A 358 9.39 -18.68 1.19
CA THR A 358 9.45 -17.59 2.17
C THR A 358 9.39 -16.27 1.40
N VAL A 359 8.97 -15.21 2.09
CA VAL A 359 8.76 -13.89 1.46
C VAL A 359 10.07 -13.11 1.52
N GLY A 360 10.65 -12.85 0.36
CA GLY A 360 11.82 -11.99 0.21
C GLY A 360 11.44 -10.51 0.33
N SER A 361 12.31 -9.71 0.93
CA SER A 361 12.13 -8.26 0.99
C SER A 361 13.44 -7.52 0.74
N ILE A 362 13.43 -6.49 -0.09
CA ILE A 362 14.55 -5.58 -0.31
C ILE A 362 14.10 -4.18 0.10
N SER A 363 14.81 -3.56 1.03
CA SER A 363 14.49 -2.23 1.53
C SER A 363 15.70 -1.31 1.57
N SER A 364 15.49 -0.05 1.21
CA SER A 364 16.46 1.03 1.31
C SER A 364 15.87 2.24 2.01
N PHE A 365 16.68 2.91 2.82
CA PHE A 365 16.33 4.14 3.53
C PHE A 365 17.29 5.27 3.15
N GLY A 366 16.73 6.38 2.65
CA GLY A 366 17.44 7.52 2.08
C GLY A 366 17.43 7.53 0.55
N ASP A 367 18.39 8.25 -0.05
CA ASP A 367 18.49 8.43 -1.51
C ASP A 367 18.93 7.17 -2.28
N ALA A 368 19.35 6.14 -1.55
CA ALA A 368 19.86 4.90 -2.12
C ALA A 368 18.73 4.09 -2.78
N PRO A 369 18.91 3.58 -4.01
CA PRO A 369 17.90 2.71 -4.60
C PRO A 369 17.80 1.36 -3.89
N ALA A 370 16.62 0.74 -3.86
CA ALA A 370 16.45 -0.56 -3.23
C ALA A 370 17.06 -1.69 -4.08
N LEU A 371 16.75 -1.75 -5.38
CA LEU A 371 17.32 -2.69 -6.33
C LEU A 371 17.89 -1.95 -7.54
N VAL A 372 19.17 -2.18 -7.82
CA VAL A 372 19.88 -1.66 -8.99
C VAL A 372 20.34 -2.82 -9.86
N MET A 373 19.93 -2.83 -11.12
CA MET A 373 20.43 -3.73 -12.16
C MET A 373 21.18 -2.88 -13.19
N ASP A 374 22.50 -2.84 -13.09
CA ASP A 374 23.35 -1.94 -13.87
C ASP A 374 24.51 -2.68 -14.53
N GLY A 375 24.15 -3.50 -15.51
CA GLY A 375 25.07 -4.35 -16.27
C GLY A 375 24.56 -5.79 -16.38
N GLY A 376 25.04 -6.47 -17.43
CA GLY A 376 24.81 -7.89 -17.64
C GLY A 376 23.54 -8.23 -18.41
N THR A 377 23.38 -9.52 -18.69
CA THR A 377 22.17 -10.13 -19.26
C THR A 377 21.51 -11.02 -18.20
N TYR A 378 20.19 -10.88 -18.08
CA TYR A 378 19.36 -11.63 -17.15
C TYR A 378 18.42 -12.54 -17.95
N GLY A 379 18.68 -13.84 -17.88
CA GLY A 379 17.82 -14.87 -18.45
C GLY A 379 16.49 -15.02 -17.70
N SER A 380 15.69 -16.03 -18.04
CA SER A 380 14.40 -16.23 -17.37
C SER A 380 14.55 -16.99 -16.05
N VAL A 381 13.71 -16.67 -15.06
CA VAL A 381 13.74 -17.27 -13.71
C VAL A 381 13.46 -18.77 -13.76
N VAL A 382 14.29 -19.53 -13.04
CA VAL A 382 13.99 -20.90 -12.62
C VAL A 382 14.00 -20.93 -11.09
N GLU A 383 12.85 -21.24 -10.51
CA GLU A 383 12.67 -21.38 -9.07
C GLU A 383 13.11 -22.79 -8.61
N ARG A 384 13.83 -22.83 -7.48
CA ARG A 384 14.34 -24.06 -6.85
C ARG A 384 14.01 -24.01 -5.37
N PHE A 385 13.68 -25.16 -4.78
CA PHE A 385 13.16 -25.21 -3.42
C PHE A 385 14.12 -25.93 -2.48
N VAL A 386 14.23 -25.40 -1.27
CA VAL A 386 14.76 -26.15 -0.12
C VAL A 386 13.71 -27.18 0.29
N ASP A 387 14.14 -28.40 0.55
CA ASP A 387 13.25 -29.42 1.11
C ASP A 387 13.07 -29.17 2.62
N THR A 388 12.01 -28.45 2.97
CA THR A 388 11.68 -28.12 4.37
C THR A 388 10.83 -29.19 5.05
N THR A 389 10.31 -30.16 4.30
CA THR A 389 9.32 -31.13 4.79
C THR A 389 9.70 -32.58 4.55
N ASN A 390 10.95 -32.82 4.12
CA ASN A 390 11.51 -34.10 3.71
C ASN A 390 10.53 -34.89 2.81
N ASP A 391 10.17 -34.28 1.68
CA ASP A 391 9.08 -34.78 0.83
C ASP A 391 9.52 -35.33 -0.53
N GLY A 392 10.83 -35.43 -0.75
CA GLY A 392 11.44 -35.92 -1.98
C GLY A 392 11.38 -37.44 -2.23
N GLY A 393 10.81 -38.23 -1.32
CA GLY A 393 10.60 -39.68 -1.51
C GLY A 393 11.89 -40.52 -1.68
N ASP A 394 13.07 -39.93 -1.51
CA ASP A 394 14.37 -40.58 -1.72
C ASP A 394 14.79 -41.49 -0.55
N GLY A 395 14.06 -41.42 0.56
CA GLY A 395 14.27 -42.25 1.75
C GLY A 395 15.50 -41.87 2.58
N THR A 396 16.10 -40.70 2.31
CA THR A 396 17.26 -40.16 3.05
C THR A 396 16.94 -38.76 3.56
N ASP A 397 17.15 -38.49 4.86
CA ASP A 397 17.03 -37.16 5.49
C ASP A 397 18.04 -36.10 4.94
N ASP A 398 18.72 -36.36 3.82
CA ASP A 398 20.02 -35.76 3.49
C ASP A 398 20.01 -34.85 2.25
N SER A 399 18.91 -34.80 1.47
CA SER A 399 18.80 -33.84 0.35
C SER A 399 18.22 -32.51 0.82
N LEU A 400 19.08 -31.49 0.94
CA LEU A 400 18.66 -30.12 1.30
C LEU A 400 17.72 -29.47 0.27
N TYR A 401 17.65 -29.99 -0.98
CA TYR A 401 16.87 -29.39 -2.07
C TYR A 401 16.00 -30.40 -2.80
N LEU A 402 14.87 -29.91 -3.31
CA LEU A 402 13.94 -30.68 -4.13
C LEU A 402 14.44 -30.78 -5.58
N THR A 403 14.17 -31.92 -6.23
CA THR A 403 14.49 -32.12 -7.66
C THR A 403 13.55 -31.31 -8.57
N GLN A 404 12.33 -31.02 -8.10
CA GLN A 404 11.36 -30.24 -8.86
C GLN A 404 11.76 -28.76 -8.92
N ASN A 405 11.64 -28.19 -10.12
CA ASN A 405 11.86 -26.78 -10.41
C ASN A 405 10.75 -26.26 -11.32
N PHE A 406 10.53 -24.94 -11.30
CA PHE A 406 9.58 -24.28 -12.19
C PHE A 406 10.25 -23.14 -12.92
N SER A 407 10.07 -23.12 -14.23
CA SER A 407 10.63 -22.10 -15.12
C SER A 407 9.55 -21.10 -15.51
N TYR A 408 9.90 -19.83 -15.47
CA TYR A 408 9.03 -18.71 -15.82
C TYR A 408 9.58 -17.99 -17.03
N SER A 409 8.74 -17.28 -17.77
CA SER A 409 9.13 -16.50 -18.95
C SER A 409 9.90 -15.23 -18.57
N HIS A 410 9.63 -14.67 -17.38
CA HIS A 410 10.17 -13.40 -16.89
C HIS A 410 11.58 -13.50 -16.33
N SER A 411 12.36 -12.42 -16.46
CA SER A 411 13.75 -12.35 -15.98
C SER A 411 13.87 -11.77 -14.58
N LEU A 412 13.03 -10.78 -14.26
CA LEU A 412 12.87 -10.26 -12.90
C LEU A 412 11.46 -10.58 -12.45
N ILE A 413 11.33 -11.32 -11.35
CA ILE A 413 10.04 -11.63 -10.71
C ILE A 413 10.07 -11.09 -9.29
N ASN A 414 9.16 -10.18 -8.95
CA ASN A 414 8.90 -9.75 -7.59
C ASN A 414 7.56 -10.31 -7.09
N ARG A 415 7.60 -11.28 -6.19
CA ARG A 415 6.44 -11.77 -5.40
C ARG A 415 6.44 -11.22 -3.98
N GLY A 416 7.60 -10.81 -3.49
CA GLY A 416 7.79 -10.23 -2.17
C GLY A 416 7.64 -8.72 -2.19
N THR A 417 8.55 -8.01 -1.51
CA THR A 417 8.49 -6.55 -1.40
C THR A 417 9.81 -5.90 -1.79
N ILE A 418 9.76 -4.86 -2.63
CA ILE A 418 10.88 -3.97 -2.91
C ILE A 418 10.46 -2.56 -2.50
N THR A 419 11.19 -1.92 -1.59
CA THR A 419 10.77 -0.64 -1.00
C THR A 419 11.92 0.34 -0.85
N ALA A 420 11.75 1.56 -1.34
CA ALA A 420 12.65 2.66 -1.06
C ALA A 420 11.92 3.76 -0.28
N ASN A 421 12.52 4.17 0.85
CA ASN A 421 11.96 5.18 1.74
C ASN A 421 12.96 6.33 1.92
N GLY A 422 12.70 7.46 1.27
CA GLY A 422 13.28 8.76 1.61
C GLY A 422 12.68 9.25 2.93
N LEU A 423 12.93 8.52 4.02
CA LEU A 423 12.30 8.64 5.33
C LEU A 423 12.37 10.06 5.91
N ASN A 424 13.39 10.83 5.53
CA ASN A 424 13.68 12.16 6.01
C ASN A 424 13.41 13.19 4.90
N ASP A 425 13.14 14.43 5.32
CA ASP A 425 12.86 15.51 4.38
C ASP A 425 14.05 15.81 3.46
N GLY A 426 13.78 15.96 2.17
CA GLY A 426 14.78 16.27 1.16
C GLY A 426 15.50 15.04 0.57
N TYR A 427 15.11 13.82 0.98
CA TYR A 427 15.66 12.59 0.42
C TYR A 427 14.71 11.99 -0.62
N ALA A 428 15.22 11.77 -1.83
CA ALA A 428 14.51 11.09 -2.89
C ALA A 428 14.38 9.59 -2.59
N ALA A 429 13.48 8.91 -3.30
CA ALA A 429 13.31 7.47 -3.17
C ALA A 429 13.21 6.79 -4.53
N SER A 430 14.00 5.73 -4.73
CA SER A 430 14.01 4.95 -5.98
C SER A 430 13.94 3.46 -5.66
N ALA A 431 12.84 2.77 -6.00
CA ALA A 431 12.72 1.36 -5.61
C ALA A 431 13.49 0.43 -6.56
N VAL A 432 13.27 0.52 -7.87
CA VAL A 432 13.97 -0.29 -8.88
C VAL A 432 14.58 0.61 -9.96
N GLU A 433 15.89 0.52 -10.16
CA GLU A 433 16.61 1.16 -11.25
C GLU A 433 17.23 0.13 -12.18
N ILE A 434 16.98 0.27 -13.48
CA ILE A 434 17.55 -0.60 -14.50
C ILE A 434 18.37 0.24 -15.47
N SER A 435 19.65 -0.14 -15.62
CA SER A 435 20.60 0.35 -16.62
C SER A 435 21.06 1.81 -16.46
N ARG A 436 21.38 2.20 -15.22
CA ARG A 436 21.82 3.55 -14.87
C ARG A 436 23.07 4.02 -15.60
N THR A 437 24.09 3.17 -15.72
CA THR A 437 25.37 3.51 -16.34
C THR A 437 25.79 2.50 -17.41
N ALA A 438 25.51 1.21 -17.20
CA ALA A 438 25.91 0.11 -18.06
C ALA A 438 24.71 -0.51 -18.76
N ALA A 439 24.94 -1.04 -19.97
CA ALA A 439 23.92 -1.73 -20.74
C ALA A 439 23.42 -2.98 -20.00
N THR A 440 22.10 -3.08 -19.88
CA THR A 440 21.42 -4.16 -19.14
C THR A 440 20.35 -4.79 -20.00
N THR A 441 20.45 -6.11 -20.23
CA THR A 441 19.46 -6.85 -21.02
C THR A 441 18.57 -7.69 -20.09
N ILE A 442 17.27 -7.41 -20.09
CA ILE A 442 16.24 -8.16 -19.37
C ILE A 442 15.48 -9.02 -20.38
N SER A 443 15.97 -10.25 -20.62
CA SER A 443 15.52 -11.10 -21.73
C SER A 443 14.04 -11.52 -21.69
N GLY A 444 13.40 -11.45 -20.52
CA GLY A 444 12.01 -11.82 -20.29
C GLY A 444 11.16 -10.71 -19.67
N GLY A 445 11.65 -9.46 -19.62
CA GLY A 445 10.94 -8.36 -18.95
C GLY A 445 10.79 -8.54 -17.43
N VAL A 446 9.90 -7.73 -16.86
CA VAL A 446 9.66 -7.62 -15.41
C VAL A 446 8.25 -8.08 -15.06
N LEU A 447 8.12 -8.95 -14.06
CA LEU A 447 6.86 -9.33 -13.44
C LEU A 447 6.83 -8.86 -11.99
N ASN A 448 5.82 -8.08 -11.64
CA ASN A 448 5.51 -7.72 -10.26
C ASN A 448 4.19 -8.36 -9.82
N ALA A 449 4.25 -9.39 -8.98
CA ALA A 449 3.10 -9.98 -8.29
C ALA A 449 3.01 -9.52 -6.81
N GLY A 450 4.09 -8.94 -6.28
CA GLY A 450 4.20 -8.42 -4.91
C GLY A 450 4.04 -6.90 -4.84
N ASN A 451 4.80 -6.26 -3.94
CA ASN A 451 4.79 -4.81 -3.77
C ASN A 451 6.12 -4.19 -4.24
N ILE A 452 6.06 -3.15 -5.07
CA ILE A 452 7.16 -2.24 -5.37
C ILE A 452 6.71 -0.83 -4.97
N SER A 453 7.39 -0.20 -4.01
CA SER A 453 6.97 1.11 -3.52
C SER A 453 8.12 2.07 -3.27
N ALA A 454 7.95 3.32 -3.68
CA ALA A 454 8.83 4.43 -3.34
C ALA A 454 8.06 5.50 -2.57
N ARG A 455 8.64 6.01 -1.49
CA ARG A 455 8.08 7.10 -0.69
C ARG A 455 9.14 8.14 -0.37
N ALA A 456 8.86 9.41 -0.63
CA ALA A 456 9.76 10.52 -0.31
C ALA A 456 8.99 11.67 0.36
N TYR A 457 9.71 12.44 1.16
CA TYR A 457 9.21 13.69 1.73
C TYR A 457 10.04 14.87 1.23
N ASN A 458 9.37 15.93 0.76
CA ASN A 458 10.05 17.12 0.22
C ASN A 458 11.10 16.80 -0.86
N ASN A 459 10.95 15.69 -1.60
CA ASN A 459 11.75 15.28 -2.76
C ASN A 459 10.95 14.29 -3.64
N ASP A 460 11.51 13.88 -4.78
CA ASP A 460 10.87 12.99 -5.76
C ASP A 460 10.89 11.52 -5.33
N ALA A 461 9.87 10.76 -5.75
CA ALA A 461 9.81 9.31 -5.54
C ALA A 461 9.52 8.59 -6.87
N THR A 462 10.34 7.60 -7.21
CA THR A 462 10.17 6.74 -8.39
C THR A 462 10.13 5.26 -8.02
N ALA A 463 9.05 4.54 -8.38
CA ALA A 463 8.97 3.11 -8.05
C ALA A 463 9.80 2.25 -9.03
N ILE A 464 9.64 2.44 -10.34
CA ILE A 464 10.44 1.75 -11.36
C ILE A 464 10.97 2.78 -12.37
N SER A 465 12.29 2.78 -12.57
CA SER A 465 12.97 3.59 -13.58
C SER A 465 13.73 2.71 -14.56
N LEU A 466 13.31 2.75 -15.82
CA LEU A 466 14.01 2.12 -16.95
C LEU A 466 14.85 3.18 -17.68
N MET A 467 16.16 3.13 -17.50
CA MET A 467 17.06 4.17 -17.98
C MET A 467 17.64 3.83 -19.36
N GLY A 468 18.11 4.83 -20.10
CA GLY A 468 18.37 4.77 -21.54
C GLY A 468 19.34 3.72 -22.08
N ASN A 469 20.00 2.90 -21.26
CA ASN A 469 20.83 1.78 -21.71
C ASN A 469 20.16 0.40 -21.56
N ALA A 470 18.90 0.36 -21.10
CA ALA A 470 18.17 -0.89 -20.88
C ALA A 470 17.68 -1.48 -22.21
N GLU A 471 17.70 -2.80 -22.31
CA GLU A 471 17.05 -3.57 -23.36
C GLU A 471 16.08 -4.56 -22.71
N LEU A 472 14.79 -4.40 -22.98
CA LEU A 472 13.76 -5.35 -22.55
C LEU A 472 13.41 -6.24 -23.73
N GLN A 473 13.17 -7.51 -23.47
CA GLN A 473 12.68 -8.49 -24.43
C GLN A 473 11.48 -9.23 -23.83
N ASP A 474 10.63 -9.79 -24.69
CA ASP A 474 9.37 -10.44 -24.33
C ASP A 474 9.54 -11.91 -23.86
N GLY A 475 10.77 -12.40 -23.69
CA GLY A 475 11.01 -13.79 -23.28
C GLY A 475 10.52 -14.84 -24.29
N GLY A 476 10.23 -14.45 -25.54
CA GLY A 476 9.63 -15.30 -26.56
C GLY A 476 8.11 -15.41 -26.46
N ARG A 477 7.45 -14.59 -25.62
CA ARG A 477 5.99 -14.56 -25.47
C ARG A 477 5.35 -13.96 -26.72
N THR A 478 4.24 -14.55 -27.16
CA THR A 478 3.50 -14.07 -28.34
C THR A 478 2.81 -12.72 -28.13
N ARG A 479 2.54 -12.36 -26.87
CA ARG A 479 1.88 -11.11 -26.49
C ARG A 479 2.83 -9.91 -26.49
N GLY A 480 4.14 -10.12 -26.42
CA GLY A 480 5.12 -9.02 -26.45
C GLY A 480 5.17 -8.19 -25.16
N ASP A 481 4.65 -8.71 -24.06
CA ASP A 481 4.63 -8.02 -22.77
C ASP A 481 6.04 -7.90 -22.18
N VAL A 482 6.44 -6.69 -21.78
CA VAL A 482 7.76 -6.38 -21.19
C VAL A 482 7.68 -6.02 -19.72
N LEU A 483 6.51 -5.60 -19.27
CA LEU A 483 6.18 -5.37 -17.87
C LEU A 483 4.78 -5.90 -17.59
N LEU A 484 4.67 -6.82 -16.63
CA LEU A 484 3.41 -7.35 -16.14
C LEU A 484 3.29 -7.03 -14.64
N ASN A 485 2.30 -6.24 -14.27
CA ASN A 485 1.96 -5.95 -12.88
C ASN A 485 0.69 -6.70 -12.47
N GLU A 486 0.81 -7.70 -11.61
CA GLU A 486 -0.28 -8.40 -10.92
C GLU A 486 -0.43 -7.96 -9.45
N GLY A 487 0.61 -7.31 -8.90
CA GLY A 487 0.65 -6.78 -7.54
C GLY A 487 0.45 -5.26 -7.45
N THR A 488 1.18 -4.62 -6.56
CA THR A 488 1.13 -3.16 -6.34
C THR A 488 2.43 -2.50 -6.77
N ILE A 489 2.34 -1.41 -7.55
CA ILE A 489 3.43 -0.49 -7.84
C ILE A 489 2.99 0.89 -7.37
N SER A 490 3.72 1.52 -6.44
CA SER A 490 3.31 2.82 -5.90
C SER A 490 4.45 3.82 -5.71
N ALA A 491 4.18 5.08 -6.02
CA ALA A 491 5.04 6.21 -5.71
C ALA A 491 4.27 7.26 -4.90
N ASN A 492 4.81 7.64 -3.75
CA ASN A 492 4.16 8.57 -2.83
C ASN A 492 5.10 9.71 -2.47
N VAL A 493 4.67 10.93 -2.71
CA VAL A 493 5.38 12.14 -2.32
C VAL A 493 4.51 12.97 -1.41
N THR A 494 5.03 13.35 -0.26
CA THR A 494 4.41 14.36 0.61
C THR A 494 5.37 15.52 0.75
N THR A 495 4.97 16.70 0.33
CA THR A 495 5.73 17.93 0.50
C THR A 495 5.03 18.82 1.51
N ASN A 496 5.79 19.45 2.40
CA ASN A 496 5.29 20.37 3.41
C ASN A 496 6.25 21.55 3.53
N VAL A 497 5.74 22.78 3.68
CA VAL A 497 6.60 23.97 3.73
C VAL A 497 7.18 24.28 5.11
N GLU A 498 6.69 23.62 6.18
CA GLU A 498 7.01 23.96 7.58
C GLU A 498 8.42 23.53 8.00
N THR A 499 8.90 22.39 7.50
CA THR A 499 10.18 21.81 7.93
C THR A 499 11.40 22.38 7.24
N SER A 500 11.27 22.77 5.96
CA SER A 500 12.42 23.27 5.19
C SER A 500 12.01 24.36 4.20
N PRO A 501 11.80 25.62 4.64
CA PRO A 501 11.32 26.74 3.79
C PRO A 501 12.19 27.02 2.53
N GLY A 502 13.40 26.46 2.45
CA GLY A 502 14.30 26.58 1.31
C GLY A 502 14.16 25.49 0.23
N VAL A 503 13.56 24.35 0.55
CA VAL A 503 13.35 23.18 -0.34
C VAL A 503 11.92 23.14 -0.89
N THR A 504 11.04 24.01 -0.38
CA THR A 504 9.57 23.86 -0.45
C THR A 504 8.89 24.77 -1.47
N ALA A 505 9.66 25.45 -2.32
CA ALA A 505 9.14 26.36 -3.36
C ALA A 505 8.74 25.66 -4.68
N THR A 506 9.00 24.35 -4.80
CA THR A 506 8.71 23.56 -6.01
C THR A 506 7.97 22.27 -5.64
N SER A 507 6.89 21.97 -6.38
CA SER A 507 6.25 20.65 -6.33
C SER A 507 7.27 19.59 -6.76
N HIS A 508 7.44 18.57 -5.93
CA HIS A 508 8.16 17.34 -6.28
C HIS A 508 7.19 16.33 -6.93
N GLY A 509 7.72 15.43 -7.74
CA GLY A 509 6.97 14.46 -8.53
C GLY A 509 6.95 13.06 -7.90
N ALA A 510 5.76 12.45 -7.87
CA ALA A 510 5.62 11.03 -7.62
C ALA A 510 5.43 10.30 -8.95
N THR A 511 6.34 9.40 -9.30
CA THR A 511 6.29 8.64 -10.57
C THR A 511 6.31 7.14 -10.31
N ALA A 512 5.23 6.42 -10.62
CA ALA A 512 5.23 4.98 -10.37
C ALA A 512 6.14 4.25 -11.38
N ILE A 513 5.98 4.49 -12.68
CA ILE A 513 6.80 3.87 -13.72
C ILE A 513 7.26 4.93 -14.73
N THR A 514 8.56 4.98 -15.00
CA THR A 514 9.13 5.85 -16.04
C THR A 514 10.07 5.07 -16.97
N ILE A 515 10.09 5.47 -18.24
CA ILE A 515 10.96 4.91 -19.26
C ILE A 515 11.62 6.00 -20.12
N ASP A 516 12.95 5.95 -20.17
CA ASP A 516 13.74 6.85 -20.98
C ASP A 516 13.61 6.58 -22.49
N ALA A 517 13.90 7.60 -23.30
CA ALA A 517 13.95 7.50 -24.76
C ALA A 517 14.96 6.45 -25.29
N GLY A 518 16.02 6.17 -24.52
CA GLY A 518 17.09 5.26 -24.93
C GLY A 518 16.76 3.77 -24.78
N VAL A 519 15.73 3.42 -24.01
CA VAL A 519 15.38 2.03 -23.75
C VAL A 519 14.97 1.32 -25.04
N SER A 520 15.60 0.17 -25.30
CA SER A 520 15.24 -0.68 -26.43
C SER A 520 14.13 -1.64 -26.04
N LEU A 521 13.06 -1.64 -26.83
CA LEU A 521 11.88 -2.48 -26.64
C LEU A 521 11.66 -3.42 -27.84
N PRO A 522 11.00 -4.57 -27.67
CA PRO A 522 10.57 -5.41 -28.79
C PRO A 522 9.49 -4.68 -29.62
N SER A 523 9.29 -5.13 -30.85
CA SER A 523 8.21 -4.58 -31.69
C SER A 523 6.84 -4.90 -31.09
N GLY A 524 6.05 -3.88 -30.77
CA GLY A 524 4.74 -4.07 -30.15
C GLY A 524 4.82 -4.34 -28.64
N ALA A 525 5.79 -3.73 -27.95
CA ALA A 525 5.94 -3.86 -26.52
C ALA A 525 4.65 -3.49 -25.76
N GLU A 526 4.22 -4.40 -24.89
CA GLU A 526 3.02 -4.24 -24.07
C GLU A 526 3.39 -4.09 -22.59
N PHE A 527 2.77 -3.10 -21.94
CA PHE A 527 2.76 -2.90 -20.49
C PHE A 527 1.39 -3.33 -19.99
N ILE A 528 1.34 -4.30 -19.08
CA ILE A 528 0.08 -4.89 -18.61
C ILE A 528 -0.09 -4.60 -17.12
N ASN A 529 -1.22 -4.01 -16.76
CA ASN A 529 -1.68 -3.86 -15.39
C ASN A 529 -2.88 -4.78 -15.11
N ARG A 530 -2.70 -5.70 -14.16
CA ARG A 530 -3.72 -6.57 -13.55
C ARG A 530 -3.87 -6.34 -12.04
N GLY A 531 -2.99 -5.54 -11.45
CA GLY A 531 -3.05 -5.12 -10.06
C GLY A 531 -3.24 -3.61 -9.93
N GLN A 532 -2.52 -3.01 -8.99
CA GLN A 532 -2.61 -1.58 -8.71
C GLN A 532 -1.34 -0.84 -9.13
N VAL A 533 -1.51 0.28 -9.83
CA VAL A 533 -0.44 1.27 -10.07
C VAL A 533 -0.94 2.61 -9.53
N SER A 534 -0.23 3.19 -8.58
CA SER A 534 -0.64 4.46 -7.96
C SER A 534 0.52 5.43 -7.82
N ALA A 535 0.31 6.65 -8.28
CA ALA A 535 1.14 7.79 -7.95
C ALA A 535 0.30 8.78 -7.15
N SER A 536 0.83 9.26 -6.03
CA SER A 536 0.19 10.27 -5.21
C SER A 536 1.18 11.34 -4.78
N GLN A 537 0.79 12.59 -4.97
CA GLN A 537 1.54 13.76 -4.56
C GLN A 537 0.61 14.63 -3.73
N VAL A 538 1.02 14.92 -2.50
CA VAL A 538 0.35 15.89 -1.63
C VAL A 538 1.33 17.02 -1.31
N HIS A 539 0.91 18.26 -1.54
CA HIS A 539 1.61 19.47 -1.14
C HIS A 539 0.84 20.21 -0.05
N ILE A 540 1.49 20.41 1.09
CA ILE A 540 0.97 21.11 2.27
C ILE A 540 1.66 22.47 2.36
N ASP A 541 0.90 23.56 2.19
CA ASP A 541 1.42 24.93 2.28
C ASP A 541 1.58 25.43 3.73
N ALA A 542 1.97 26.70 3.91
CA ALA A 542 2.35 27.26 5.21
C ALA A 542 1.14 27.48 6.12
N GLU A 543 -0.04 27.49 5.52
CA GLU A 543 -1.33 27.62 6.17
C GLU A 543 -1.96 26.24 6.44
N GLY A 544 -1.27 25.14 6.08
CA GLY A 544 -1.75 23.77 6.23
C GLY A 544 -2.74 23.35 5.15
N GLN A 545 -2.88 24.12 4.06
CA GLN A 545 -3.75 23.77 2.94
C GLN A 545 -3.10 22.67 2.10
N MET A 546 -3.89 21.64 1.80
CA MET A 546 -3.45 20.54 0.93
C MET A 546 -3.83 20.83 -0.52
N THR A 547 -2.87 20.65 -1.41
CA THR A 547 -3.04 20.66 -2.86
C THR A 547 -2.41 19.40 -3.46
N SER A 548 -2.95 18.90 -4.57
CA SER A 548 -2.32 17.82 -5.34
C SER A 548 -1.33 18.40 -6.34
N GLY A 549 -0.18 17.77 -6.48
CA GLY A 549 0.88 18.12 -7.43
C GLY A 549 1.09 17.05 -8.51
N ALA A 550 2.31 16.97 -9.03
CA ALA A 550 2.67 16.05 -10.11
C ALA A 550 2.69 14.60 -9.63
N ALA A 551 1.63 13.86 -9.96
CA ALA A 551 1.51 12.42 -9.71
C ALA A 551 1.30 11.68 -11.03
N THR A 552 2.29 10.90 -11.45
CA THR A 552 2.34 10.21 -12.73
C THR A 552 2.44 8.70 -12.53
N ALA A 553 1.40 7.95 -12.90
CA ALA A 553 1.41 6.50 -12.84
C ALA A 553 2.34 5.90 -13.91
N PHE A 554 2.25 6.40 -15.13
CA PHE A 554 3.08 5.96 -16.25
C PHE A 554 3.62 7.18 -17.01
N ASP A 555 4.94 7.26 -17.09
CA ASP A 555 5.64 8.27 -17.89
C ASP A 555 6.36 7.62 -19.07
N PHE A 556 5.73 7.72 -20.24
CA PHE A 556 6.27 7.37 -21.55
C PHE A 556 6.59 8.61 -22.39
N SER A 557 6.63 9.81 -21.80
CA SER A 557 6.68 11.07 -22.57
C SER A 557 7.94 11.19 -23.45
N ALA A 558 9.01 10.48 -23.06
CA ALA A 558 10.27 10.44 -23.80
C ALA A 558 10.23 9.49 -25.02
N ARG A 559 9.17 8.68 -25.19
CA ARG A 559 9.06 7.67 -26.24
C ARG A 559 8.64 8.25 -27.59
N THR A 560 9.06 7.57 -28.66
CA THR A 560 8.72 7.94 -30.06
C THR A 560 8.21 6.76 -30.87
N ASP A 561 8.42 5.55 -30.37
CA ASP A 561 7.84 4.30 -30.80
C ASP A 561 6.46 4.10 -30.17
N ALA A 562 5.68 3.20 -30.77
CA ALA A 562 4.35 2.86 -30.27
C ALA A 562 4.44 2.04 -28.98
N ILE A 563 3.72 2.48 -27.95
CA ILE A 563 3.56 1.81 -26.66
C ILE A 563 2.11 1.31 -26.55
N ALA A 564 1.95 0.06 -26.12
CA ALA A 564 0.67 -0.48 -25.71
C ALA A 564 0.60 -0.58 -24.18
N LEU A 565 -0.40 0.05 -23.58
CA LEU A 565 -0.75 -0.10 -22.16
C LEU A 565 -2.12 -0.79 -22.07
N THR A 566 -2.17 -1.91 -21.36
CA THR A 566 -3.39 -2.70 -21.16
C THR A 566 -3.71 -2.83 -19.69
N GLN A 567 -4.95 -2.50 -19.30
CA GLN A 567 -5.53 -2.84 -18.01
C GLN A 567 -6.59 -3.93 -18.16
N GLU A 568 -6.41 -5.05 -17.48
CA GLU A 568 -7.28 -6.23 -17.54
C GLU A 568 -7.34 -6.94 -16.18
N LEU A 569 -8.35 -7.77 -15.94
CA LEU A 569 -8.38 -8.59 -14.71
C LEU A 569 -7.19 -9.56 -14.66
N ALA A 570 -6.83 -9.93 -13.44
CA ALA A 570 -6.01 -11.11 -13.22
C ALA A 570 -6.64 -12.33 -13.91
N ARG A 571 -5.80 -13.20 -14.48
CA ARG A 571 -6.24 -14.38 -15.23
C ARG A 571 -5.33 -15.55 -14.91
N ASN A 572 -5.87 -16.75 -15.05
CA ASN A 572 -5.09 -17.98 -14.86
C ASN A 572 -3.84 -17.95 -15.74
N ASP A 573 -2.71 -18.29 -15.14
CA ASP A 573 -1.46 -18.43 -15.86
C ASP A 573 -1.51 -19.67 -16.77
N VAL A 574 -0.69 -19.61 -17.81
CA VAL A 574 -0.59 -20.63 -18.84
C VAL A 574 0.84 -21.16 -18.85
N PHE A 575 0.96 -22.48 -18.81
CA PHE A 575 2.23 -23.14 -19.13
C PHE A 575 2.38 -23.28 -20.64
N ASP A 576 3.29 -22.53 -21.24
CA ASP A 576 3.60 -22.65 -22.67
C ASP A 576 4.55 -23.83 -22.89
N SER A 577 4.01 -24.93 -23.43
CA SER A 577 4.79 -26.13 -23.75
C SER A 577 5.87 -25.95 -24.83
N GLY A 578 5.74 -24.93 -25.69
CA GLY A 578 6.74 -24.58 -26.70
C GLY A 578 7.94 -23.86 -26.10
N LEU A 579 7.71 -23.06 -25.06
CA LEU A 579 8.77 -22.38 -24.28
C LEU A 579 9.27 -23.23 -23.10
N GLY A 580 8.46 -24.17 -22.61
CA GLY A 580 8.71 -24.92 -21.38
C GLY A 580 8.64 -24.05 -20.12
N LYS A 581 7.80 -23.01 -20.14
CA LYS A 581 7.77 -21.95 -19.11
C LYS A 581 6.34 -21.51 -18.79
N TYR A 582 6.10 -21.11 -17.56
CA TYR A 582 4.92 -20.34 -17.16
C TYR A 582 5.02 -18.91 -17.70
N LEU A 583 3.89 -18.36 -18.14
CA LEU A 583 3.86 -17.05 -18.79
C LEU A 583 3.77 -15.89 -17.80
N ALA A 584 3.29 -16.10 -16.57
CA ALA A 584 3.13 -15.11 -15.51
C ALA A 584 3.63 -15.64 -14.14
N ASN A 585 2.91 -15.41 -13.04
CA ASN A 585 3.34 -15.75 -11.68
C ASN A 585 3.29 -17.25 -11.36
N GLY A 586 2.60 -18.06 -12.16
CA GLY A 586 2.39 -19.50 -11.95
C GLY A 586 1.10 -19.86 -11.21
N ASP A 587 0.21 -18.90 -10.96
CA ASP A 587 -1.13 -19.15 -10.40
C ASP A 587 -2.04 -19.71 -11.50
N LEU A 588 -2.55 -20.92 -11.31
CA LEU A 588 -3.23 -21.68 -12.38
C LEU A 588 -4.76 -21.64 -12.29
N ASP A 589 -5.30 -21.14 -11.18
CA ASP A 589 -6.73 -21.18 -10.91
C ASP A 589 -7.16 -20.01 -10.03
N LEU A 590 -7.71 -18.97 -10.67
CA LEU A 590 -8.23 -17.80 -9.98
C LEU A 590 -9.76 -17.83 -9.83
N ASP A 591 -10.47 -18.72 -10.55
CA ASP A 591 -11.93 -18.82 -10.53
C ASP A 591 -12.37 -19.53 -9.25
N ARG A 592 -12.58 -18.74 -8.20
CA ARG A 592 -12.95 -19.21 -6.87
C ARG A 592 -14.46 -19.17 -6.67
N SER A 593 -15.12 -18.18 -7.26
CA SER A 593 -16.46 -17.72 -6.92
C SER A 593 -17.14 -17.01 -8.08
N GLY A 594 -18.19 -17.63 -8.63
CA GLY A 594 -19.15 -16.96 -9.52
C GLY A 594 -20.60 -17.48 -9.39
N ILE A 595 -20.82 -18.61 -8.73
CA ILE A 595 -22.15 -19.15 -8.41
C ILE A 595 -22.30 -19.28 -6.90
N ILE A 596 -23.30 -18.60 -6.33
CA ILE A 596 -23.72 -18.86 -4.95
C ILE A 596 -24.75 -20.00 -4.96
N ASN A 597 -24.36 -21.16 -4.43
CA ASN A 597 -25.24 -22.31 -4.29
C ASN A 597 -26.34 -22.05 -3.26
N ASP A 598 -27.39 -22.87 -3.27
CA ASP A 598 -28.51 -22.79 -2.33
C ASP A 598 -28.09 -22.89 -0.84
N ASP A 599 -26.91 -23.46 -0.57
CA ASP A 599 -26.31 -23.57 0.77
C ASP A 599 -25.43 -22.36 1.17
N GLY A 600 -25.35 -21.33 0.31
CA GLY A 600 -24.54 -20.13 0.51
C GLY A 600 -23.07 -20.28 0.18
N THR A 601 -22.63 -21.44 -0.34
CA THR A 601 -21.24 -21.63 -0.79
C THR A 601 -21.03 -21.04 -2.17
N ALA A 602 -19.89 -20.37 -2.38
CA ALA A 602 -19.46 -19.94 -3.69
C ALA A 602 -18.85 -21.12 -4.47
N SER A 603 -19.11 -21.17 -5.77
CA SER A 603 -18.53 -22.14 -6.70
C SER A 603 -18.04 -21.45 -7.98
N PRO A 604 -17.03 -22.01 -8.66
CA PRO A 604 -16.49 -21.46 -9.90
C PRO A 604 -17.56 -21.36 -11.00
N ASP A 605 -17.55 -20.30 -11.80
CA ASP A 605 -18.52 -20.10 -12.90
C ASP A 605 -17.91 -20.19 -14.31
N GLY A 606 -16.60 -20.41 -14.40
CA GLY A 606 -15.82 -20.49 -15.63
C GLY A 606 -15.23 -19.16 -16.08
N PHE A 607 -15.46 -18.07 -15.35
CA PHE A 607 -14.89 -16.75 -15.60
C PHE A 607 -14.10 -16.28 -14.38
N VAL A 608 -13.05 -15.50 -14.62
CA VAL A 608 -12.37 -14.75 -13.55
C VAL A 608 -12.96 -13.35 -13.55
N THR A 609 -13.63 -12.99 -12.48
CA THR A 609 -14.36 -11.71 -12.34
C THR A 609 -13.88 -10.92 -11.12
N THR A 610 -14.43 -9.73 -10.89
CA THR A 610 -14.18 -8.97 -9.65
C THR A 610 -14.72 -9.64 -8.38
N ALA A 611 -15.52 -10.70 -8.50
CA ALA A 611 -15.88 -11.54 -7.35
C ALA A 611 -14.74 -12.49 -6.92
N ASP A 612 -13.84 -12.82 -7.85
CA ASP A 612 -12.71 -13.72 -7.65
C ASP A 612 -11.47 -12.97 -7.18
N VAL A 613 -11.12 -11.94 -7.95
CA VAL A 613 -9.86 -11.20 -7.84
C VAL A 613 -10.12 -9.71 -7.63
N ILE A 614 -9.13 -9.01 -7.08
CA ILE A 614 -9.22 -7.56 -6.91
C ILE A 614 -9.21 -6.89 -8.28
N ALA A 615 -10.14 -5.96 -8.50
CA ALA A 615 -10.18 -5.17 -9.73
C ALA A 615 -8.89 -4.33 -9.86
N PRO A 616 -8.25 -4.31 -11.04
CA PRO A 616 -7.06 -3.50 -11.24
C PRO A 616 -7.37 -2.00 -11.14
N SER A 617 -6.37 -1.20 -10.81
CA SER A 617 -6.53 0.25 -10.82
C SER A 617 -5.26 0.98 -11.23
N ILE A 618 -5.42 2.07 -11.99
CA ILE A 618 -4.36 3.06 -12.22
C ILE A 618 -4.82 4.40 -11.62
N SER A 619 -4.03 4.97 -10.72
CA SER A 619 -4.27 6.29 -10.12
C SER A 619 -3.06 7.18 -10.34
N GLY A 620 -3.28 8.36 -10.91
CA GLY A 620 -2.23 9.28 -11.37
C GLY A 620 -2.23 9.43 -12.90
N ALA A 621 -1.44 10.37 -13.39
CA ALA A 621 -1.39 10.68 -14.82
C ALA A 621 -0.75 9.56 -15.65
N ILE A 622 -1.23 9.37 -16.88
CA ILE A 622 -0.60 8.53 -17.91
C ILE A 622 -0.15 9.47 -19.01
N ILE A 623 1.15 9.50 -19.30
CA ILE A 623 1.73 10.41 -20.28
C ILE A 623 2.39 9.57 -21.36
N PHE A 624 1.87 9.63 -22.57
CA PHE A 624 2.42 9.00 -23.77
C PHE A 624 3.36 9.93 -24.52
N GLY A 625 4.11 9.34 -25.45
CA GLY A 625 5.12 10.02 -26.24
C GLY A 625 4.57 10.53 -27.57
N SER A 626 5.39 10.45 -28.62
CA SER A 626 4.96 10.79 -30.00
C SER A 626 4.65 9.56 -30.85
N GLY A 627 4.59 8.38 -30.23
CA GLY A 627 4.30 7.10 -30.85
C GLY A 627 2.85 6.98 -31.30
N GLY A 628 2.52 5.89 -32.01
CA GLY A 628 1.12 5.51 -32.25
C GLY A 628 0.64 4.65 -31.11
N ASP A 629 0.22 5.29 -30.02
CA ASP A 629 0.06 4.64 -28.71
C ASP A 629 -1.33 4.04 -28.51
N THR A 630 -1.42 2.93 -27.80
CA THR A 630 -2.69 2.25 -27.51
C THR A 630 -2.89 2.10 -26.02
N LEU A 631 -4.03 2.56 -25.51
CA LEU A 631 -4.54 2.25 -24.19
C LEU A 631 -5.78 1.37 -24.32
N ALA A 632 -5.74 0.17 -23.74
CA ALA A 632 -6.87 -0.73 -23.69
C ALA A 632 -7.23 -1.04 -22.22
N GLN A 633 -8.43 -0.68 -21.79
CA GLN A 633 -8.92 -0.99 -20.46
C GLN A 633 -10.18 -1.86 -20.57
N SER A 634 -10.14 -3.02 -19.94
CA SER A 634 -11.21 -4.02 -19.97
C SER A 634 -11.79 -4.35 -18.60
N ALA A 635 -11.19 -3.82 -17.54
CA ALA A 635 -11.63 -3.98 -16.17
C ALA A 635 -11.07 -2.90 -15.25
N GLY A 636 -11.68 -2.76 -14.08
CA GLY A 636 -11.19 -1.89 -13.01
C GLY A 636 -11.28 -0.41 -13.35
N THR A 637 -10.48 0.41 -12.66
CA THR A 637 -10.58 1.87 -12.73
C THR A 637 -9.29 2.53 -13.22
N ILE A 638 -9.41 3.61 -13.98
CA ILE A 638 -8.30 4.53 -14.27
C ILE A 638 -8.73 5.93 -13.83
N SER A 639 -8.01 6.54 -12.90
CA SER A 639 -8.28 7.88 -12.39
C SER A 639 -7.05 8.78 -12.55
N GLY A 640 -7.19 9.84 -13.33
CA GLY A 640 -6.10 10.77 -13.62
C GLY A 640 -6.13 11.30 -15.05
N ALA A 641 -5.24 12.25 -15.33
CA ALA A 641 -5.10 12.80 -16.67
C ALA A 641 -4.40 11.80 -17.61
N ILE A 642 -4.86 11.70 -18.86
CA ILE A 642 -4.16 10.99 -19.92
C ILE A 642 -3.75 11.98 -21.00
N ASP A 643 -2.45 12.05 -21.26
CA ASP A 643 -1.92 12.75 -22.42
C ASP A 643 -1.42 11.72 -23.43
N PHE A 644 -2.09 11.62 -24.58
CA PHE A 644 -1.69 10.72 -25.67
C PHE A 644 -0.52 11.27 -26.52
N GLY A 645 -0.10 12.51 -26.27
CA GLY A 645 1.02 13.11 -26.97
C GLY A 645 0.79 13.19 -28.48
N GLY A 646 1.78 12.80 -29.28
CA GLY A 646 1.75 12.85 -30.75
C GLY A 646 1.18 11.59 -31.39
N GLY A 647 1.30 11.44 -32.71
CA GLY A 647 1.06 10.16 -33.39
C GLY A 647 -0.41 9.77 -33.59
N ALA A 648 -0.64 8.47 -33.82
CA ALA A 648 -1.95 7.91 -34.12
C ALA A 648 -2.39 6.98 -33.00
N ASN A 649 -3.21 7.51 -32.10
CA ASN A 649 -3.49 6.94 -30.80
C ASN A 649 -4.86 6.29 -30.74
N VAL A 650 -4.98 5.26 -29.90
CA VAL A 650 -6.21 4.50 -29.70
C VAL A 650 -6.49 4.35 -28.21
N PHE A 651 -7.70 4.71 -27.78
CA PHE A 651 -8.22 4.42 -26.45
C PHE A 651 -9.44 3.51 -26.57
N THR A 652 -9.34 2.29 -26.04
CA THR A 652 -10.45 1.34 -25.97
C THR A 652 -10.86 1.11 -24.52
N LEU A 653 -12.13 1.33 -24.23
CA LEU A 653 -12.76 0.99 -22.97
C LEU A 653 -13.82 -0.08 -23.24
N THR A 654 -13.71 -1.20 -22.54
CA THR A 654 -14.62 -2.34 -22.67
C THR A 654 -14.83 -3.00 -21.32
N SER A 655 -15.65 -4.04 -21.26
CA SER A 655 -15.83 -4.87 -20.08
C SER A 655 -15.38 -6.30 -20.36
N ALA A 656 -14.71 -6.92 -19.39
CA ALA A 656 -14.37 -8.33 -19.43
C ALA A 656 -15.63 -9.21 -19.56
N ALA A 657 -15.49 -10.36 -20.19
CA ALA A 657 -16.60 -11.28 -20.36
C ALA A 657 -17.05 -11.84 -19.00
N GLY A 658 -18.37 -11.85 -18.75
CA GLY A 658 -18.94 -12.31 -17.48
C GLY A 658 -18.90 -11.26 -16.36
N GLU A 659 -18.19 -10.14 -16.57
CA GLU A 659 -18.04 -9.10 -15.56
C GLU A 659 -19.33 -8.30 -15.36
N ALA A 660 -19.71 -8.12 -14.10
CA ALA A 660 -20.85 -7.30 -13.70
C ALA A 660 -20.43 -5.91 -13.22
N ALA A 661 -19.17 -5.73 -12.80
CA ALA A 661 -18.64 -4.43 -12.43
C ALA A 661 -18.37 -3.57 -13.68
N MET A 662 -18.61 -2.27 -13.54
CA MET A 662 -18.33 -1.31 -14.59
C MET A 662 -16.82 -1.07 -14.69
N THR A 663 -16.31 -1.02 -15.92
CA THR A 663 -14.95 -0.56 -16.21
C THR A 663 -14.96 0.95 -16.36
N ASP A 664 -14.25 1.67 -15.49
CA ASP A 664 -14.43 3.12 -15.35
C ASP A 664 -13.14 3.91 -15.59
N PHE A 665 -13.25 5.00 -16.33
CA PHE A 665 -12.22 6.01 -16.47
C PHE A 665 -12.78 7.35 -15.99
N ALA A 666 -12.03 8.04 -15.12
CA ALA A 666 -12.36 9.38 -14.65
C ALA A 666 -11.13 10.30 -14.72
N GLY A 667 -11.22 11.38 -15.51
CA GLY A 667 -10.14 12.36 -15.60
C GLY A 667 -10.20 13.20 -16.87
N THR A 668 -9.07 13.80 -17.24
CA THR A 668 -8.94 14.61 -18.46
C THR A 668 -8.24 13.86 -19.57
N LEU A 669 -8.56 14.18 -20.82
CA LEU A 669 -7.86 13.66 -22.00
C LEU A 669 -7.19 14.80 -22.78
N ALA A 670 -5.95 14.57 -23.22
CA ALA A 670 -5.22 15.43 -24.13
C ALA A 670 -4.59 14.60 -25.26
N SER A 671 -4.47 15.21 -26.44
CA SER A 671 -3.75 14.64 -27.59
C SER A 671 -3.33 15.78 -28.52
N SER A 672 -2.08 15.75 -28.95
CA SER A 672 -1.56 16.59 -30.04
C SER A 672 -1.56 15.85 -31.40
N GLY A 673 -1.75 14.53 -31.38
CA GLY A 673 -1.95 13.66 -32.55
C GLY A 673 -3.43 13.33 -32.82
N SER A 674 -3.68 12.31 -33.66
CA SER A 674 -5.03 11.77 -33.85
C SER A 674 -5.37 10.79 -32.74
N LEU A 675 -6.62 10.81 -32.25
CA LEU A 675 -7.09 9.91 -31.20
C LEU A 675 -8.41 9.25 -31.62
N ASP A 676 -8.44 7.93 -31.63
CA ASP A 676 -9.67 7.15 -31.77
C ASP A 676 -10.10 6.59 -30.41
N ILE A 677 -11.34 6.85 -30.01
CA ILE A 677 -11.94 6.37 -28.75
C ILE A 677 -13.07 5.39 -29.06
N SER A 678 -13.03 4.23 -28.40
CA SER A 678 -14.07 3.20 -28.50
C SER A 678 -14.54 2.75 -27.12
N LEU A 679 -15.81 3.01 -26.80
CA LEU A 679 -16.47 2.54 -25.58
C LEU A 679 -17.46 1.43 -25.92
N SER A 680 -17.41 0.32 -25.17
CA SER A 680 -18.27 -0.85 -25.38
C SER A 680 -18.56 -1.60 -24.09
N GLY A 681 -19.60 -2.46 -24.08
CA GLY A 681 -19.91 -3.27 -22.90
C GLY A 681 -20.29 -2.42 -21.68
N LEU A 682 -20.04 -2.92 -20.47
CA LEU A 682 -20.22 -2.18 -19.22
C LEU A 682 -19.01 -1.28 -18.95
N SER A 683 -18.88 -0.19 -19.70
CA SER A 683 -17.79 0.78 -19.57
C SER A 683 -18.27 2.20 -19.37
N SER A 684 -17.52 3.02 -18.64
CA SER A 684 -17.81 4.42 -18.35
C SER A 684 -16.58 5.29 -18.61
N LEU A 685 -16.72 6.29 -19.48
CA LEU A 685 -15.72 7.34 -19.67
C LEU A 685 -16.28 8.64 -19.10
N THR A 686 -15.72 9.12 -18.00
CA THR A 686 -16.12 10.38 -17.35
C THR A 686 -15.03 11.43 -17.50
N LEU A 687 -15.33 12.51 -18.23
CA LEU A 687 -14.42 13.65 -18.38
C LEU A 687 -14.61 14.64 -17.23
N GLU A 688 -13.63 14.72 -16.34
CA GLU A 688 -13.61 15.61 -15.18
C GLU A 688 -12.62 16.74 -15.36
N GLY A 689 -13.05 18.00 -15.19
CA GLY A 689 -12.14 19.15 -15.34
C GLY A 689 -11.70 19.46 -16.77
N GLN A 690 -12.18 18.74 -17.79
CA GLN A 690 -11.81 18.92 -19.20
C GLN A 690 -11.99 20.36 -19.70
N ALA A 691 -13.00 21.08 -19.20
CA ALA A 691 -13.27 22.47 -19.56
C ALA A 691 -12.06 23.40 -19.32
N ALA A 692 -11.22 23.10 -18.32
CA ALA A 692 -10.02 23.88 -18.00
C ALA A 692 -8.89 23.67 -19.02
N LEU A 693 -8.81 22.50 -19.66
CA LEU A 693 -7.83 22.20 -20.72
C LEU A 693 -8.35 22.60 -22.12
N GLY A 694 -9.67 22.60 -22.30
CA GLY A 694 -10.33 22.80 -23.59
C GLY A 694 -10.83 21.48 -24.20
N PRO A 695 -11.51 21.54 -25.36
CA PRO A 695 -12.05 20.35 -26.01
C PRO A 695 -10.95 19.36 -26.38
N VAL A 696 -11.20 18.07 -26.14
CA VAL A 696 -10.38 17.00 -26.72
C VAL A 696 -10.82 16.75 -28.17
N ALA A 697 -9.87 16.80 -29.10
CA ALA A 697 -10.11 16.47 -30.51
C ALA A 697 -9.90 14.97 -30.75
N VAL A 698 -10.92 14.31 -31.28
CA VAL A 698 -10.92 12.86 -31.56
C VAL A 698 -11.29 12.61 -33.02
N SER A 699 -10.57 11.73 -33.67
CA SER A 699 -10.83 11.33 -35.06
C SER A 699 -12.08 10.44 -35.13
N THR A 700 -12.18 9.47 -34.23
CA THR A 700 -13.38 8.65 -34.07
C THR A 700 -13.78 8.59 -32.61
N LEU A 701 -15.05 8.80 -32.31
CA LEU A 701 -15.67 8.43 -31.04
C LEU A 701 -16.77 7.42 -31.31
N SER A 702 -16.65 6.23 -30.74
CA SER A 702 -17.64 5.16 -30.89
C SER A 702 -18.21 4.67 -29.57
N LEU A 703 -19.54 4.51 -29.52
CA LEU A 703 -20.27 3.98 -28.37
C LEU A 703 -21.03 2.71 -28.78
N ALA A 704 -20.92 1.66 -27.98
CA ALA A 704 -21.57 0.37 -28.21
C ALA A 704 -22.05 -0.29 -26.91
N GLY A 705 -23.09 -1.14 -27.00
CA GLY A 705 -23.58 -1.88 -25.84
C GLY A 705 -24.08 -0.94 -24.73
N GLN A 706 -23.68 -1.21 -23.48
CA GLN A 706 -24.08 -0.48 -22.27
C GLN A 706 -23.08 0.63 -21.87
N ALA A 707 -22.30 1.12 -22.83
CA ALA A 707 -21.28 2.13 -22.57
C ALA A 707 -21.89 3.47 -22.12
N ASN A 708 -21.27 4.11 -21.13
CA ASN A 708 -21.59 5.42 -20.63
C ASN A 708 -20.51 6.44 -21.03
N LEU A 709 -20.94 7.59 -21.53
CA LEU A 709 -20.09 8.75 -21.73
C LEU A 709 -20.54 9.87 -20.79
N GLY A 710 -19.81 10.03 -19.69
CA GLY A 710 -19.99 11.06 -18.68
C GLY A 710 -19.17 12.31 -18.98
N VAL A 711 -19.74 13.48 -18.69
CA VAL A 711 -18.99 14.74 -18.68
C VAL A 711 -19.35 15.56 -17.46
N VAL A 712 -18.34 16.04 -16.76
CA VAL A 712 -18.51 16.94 -15.62
C VAL A 712 -18.26 18.36 -16.09
N ILE A 713 -19.33 19.15 -16.06
CA ILE A 713 -19.41 20.49 -16.61
C ILE A 713 -19.23 21.49 -15.48
N ASP A 714 -18.29 22.41 -15.65
CA ASP A 714 -18.20 23.60 -14.81
C ASP A 714 -19.19 24.66 -15.31
N PRO A 715 -20.23 25.03 -14.55
CA PRO A 715 -21.17 26.06 -14.96
C PRO A 715 -20.55 27.46 -15.13
N ALA A 716 -19.35 27.69 -14.58
CA ALA A 716 -18.60 28.91 -14.81
C ALA A 716 -17.91 28.95 -16.19
N ALA A 717 -17.70 27.80 -16.82
CA ALA A 717 -17.12 27.71 -18.16
C ALA A 717 -18.11 28.22 -19.23
N PRO A 718 -17.61 28.71 -20.38
CA PRO A 718 -18.48 29.16 -21.47
C PRO A 718 -19.42 28.04 -21.95
N PRO A 719 -20.75 28.22 -21.89
CA PRO A 719 -21.71 27.13 -22.12
C PRO A 719 -21.73 26.58 -23.55
N GLN A 720 -21.13 27.28 -24.50
CA GLN A 720 -21.15 26.95 -25.93
C GLN A 720 -19.90 26.21 -26.41
N THR A 721 -18.97 25.88 -25.53
CA THR A 721 -17.75 25.13 -25.89
C THR A 721 -17.97 23.67 -25.57
N ALA A 722 -17.97 22.81 -26.60
CA ALA A 722 -18.02 21.36 -26.41
C ALA A 722 -16.79 20.86 -25.65
N LEU A 723 -16.92 19.77 -24.91
CA LEU A 723 -15.81 19.11 -24.21
C LEU A 723 -15.10 18.10 -25.12
N ILE A 724 -15.80 17.58 -26.11
CA ILE A 724 -15.27 16.65 -27.12
C ILE A 724 -15.60 17.20 -28.51
N PHE A 725 -14.60 17.26 -29.38
CA PHE A 725 -14.76 17.47 -30.81
C PHE A 725 -14.45 16.16 -31.56
N ALA A 726 -15.45 15.51 -32.14
CA ALA A 726 -15.32 14.24 -32.82
C ALA A 726 -15.51 14.37 -34.33
N ASP A 727 -14.47 14.07 -35.13
CA ASP A 727 -14.61 14.09 -36.60
C ASP A 727 -15.66 13.08 -37.08
N ASN A 728 -15.66 11.89 -36.49
CA ASN A 728 -16.67 10.86 -36.70
C ASN A 728 -17.23 10.37 -35.35
N PHE A 729 -18.49 10.66 -35.10
CA PHE A 729 -19.25 10.06 -34.01
C PHE A 729 -20.09 8.89 -34.53
N ALA A 730 -19.90 7.70 -33.94
CA ALA A 730 -20.58 6.47 -34.31
C ALA A 730 -21.23 5.81 -33.09
N VAL A 731 -22.49 5.40 -33.21
CA VAL A 731 -23.21 4.68 -32.16
C VAL A 731 -23.72 3.35 -32.69
N SER A 732 -23.66 2.31 -31.87
CA SER A 732 -24.18 0.99 -32.22
C SER A 732 -24.96 0.37 -31.06
N GLY A 733 -26.17 -0.11 -31.34
CA GLY A 733 -27.11 -0.57 -30.31
C GLY A 733 -27.92 0.58 -29.69
N THR A 734 -28.68 0.25 -28.64
CA THR A 734 -29.66 1.16 -28.02
C THR A 734 -29.46 1.34 -26.51
N GLU A 735 -28.45 0.69 -25.91
CA GLU A 735 -28.28 0.65 -24.45
C GLU A 735 -27.23 1.65 -23.92
N PHE A 736 -26.57 2.40 -24.80
CA PHE A 736 -25.56 3.37 -24.39
C PHE A 736 -26.21 4.56 -23.68
N THR A 737 -25.45 5.23 -22.82
CA THR A 737 -25.90 6.39 -22.04
C THR A 737 -24.95 7.57 -22.17
N LEU A 738 -25.50 8.78 -22.03
CA LEU A 738 -24.83 10.07 -21.99
C LEU A 738 -25.16 10.73 -20.66
N THR A 739 -24.16 11.00 -19.83
CA THR A 739 -24.35 11.39 -18.44
C THR A 739 -23.71 12.76 -18.15
N PRO A 740 -24.45 13.86 -18.37
CA PRO A 740 -23.96 15.19 -18.05
C PRO A 740 -24.13 15.50 -16.55
N HIS A 741 -23.04 15.83 -15.87
CA HIS A 741 -23.04 16.31 -14.49
C HIS A 741 -22.57 17.76 -14.43
N VAL A 742 -23.03 18.52 -13.44
CA VAL A 742 -22.55 19.88 -13.16
C VAL A 742 -21.77 19.92 -11.85
N THR A 743 -20.68 20.70 -11.79
CA THR A 743 -19.86 20.87 -10.56
C THR A 743 -20.46 21.84 -9.55
N ALA A 744 -21.49 22.59 -9.94
CA ALA A 744 -22.16 23.58 -9.11
C ALA A 744 -23.66 23.68 -9.42
N LEU A 745 -24.45 24.11 -8.44
CA LEU A 745 -25.89 24.29 -8.58
C LEU A 745 -26.21 25.45 -9.53
N VAL A 746 -27.04 25.18 -10.55
CA VAL A 746 -27.50 26.15 -11.55
C VAL A 746 -28.99 26.43 -11.33
N ALA A 747 -29.31 27.64 -10.87
CA ALA A 747 -30.68 28.02 -10.56
C ALA A 747 -31.53 28.39 -11.78
N ALA A 748 -30.91 28.91 -12.84
CA ALA A 748 -31.58 29.27 -14.08
C ALA A 748 -31.32 28.20 -15.16
N PRO A 749 -32.29 27.93 -16.05
CA PRO A 749 -32.07 26.99 -17.14
C PRO A 749 -30.86 27.38 -17.99
N VAL A 750 -29.94 26.44 -18.20
CA VAL A 750 -28.71 26.62 -18.97
C VAL A 750 -28.47 25.39 -19.84
N SER A 751 -27.94 25.60 -21.03
CA SER A 751 -27.58 24.53 -21.96
C SER A 751 -26.07 24.52 -22.14
N PHE A 752 -25.47 23.32 -22.06
CA PHE A 752 -24.04 23.09 -22.25
C PHE A 752 -23.81 22.16 -23.43
N ALA A 753 -22.87 22.50 -24.31
CA ALA A 753 -22.41 21.60 -25.36
C ALA A 753 -21.53 20.50 -24.78
N MET A 754 -21.87 19.23 -25.03
CA MET A 754 -21.08 18.08 -24.58
C MET A 754 -20.14 17.62 -25.70
N ILE A 755 -20.72 17.32 -26.87
CA ILE A 755 -20.04 16.74 -28.02
C ILE A 755 -20.35 17.64 -29.22
N GLU A 756 -19.34 18.01 -29.99
CA GLU A 756 -19.47 18.57 -31.33
C GLU A 756 -18.90 17.58 -32.34
N THR A 757 -19.59 17.37 -33.47
CA THR A 757 -19.17 16.39 -34.48
C THR A 757 -19.49 16.80 -35.91
N ASN A 758 -18.71 16.27 -36.87
CA ASN A 758 -19.03 16.36 -38.30
C ASN A 758 -20.04 15.27 -38.74
N SER A 759 -20.34 14.28 -37.90
CA SER A 759 -21.35 13.25 -38.18
C SER A 759 -22.77 13.81 -38.17
N ASP A 760 -23.66 13.21 -38.97
CA ASP A 760 -25.09 13.54 -38.95
C ASP A 760 -25.79 12.84 -37.78
N LEU A 761 -26.25 13.62 -36.81
CA LEU A 761 -27.00 13.17 -35.62
C LEU A 761 -28.52 13.11 -35.87
N SER A 762 -29.01 13.40 -37.08
CA SER A 762 -30.45 13.46 -37.38
C SER A 762 -31.20 12.17 -37.05
N ALA A 763 -30.54 11.01 -37.12
CA ALA A 763 -31.11 9.71 -36.77
C ALA A 763 -31.34 9.51 -35.27
N LEU A 764 -30.61 10.24 -34.41
CA LEU A 764 -30.69 10.17 -32.95
C LEU A 764 -31.73 11.13 -32.35
N ASP A 765 -32.18 12.13 -33.11
CA ASP A 765 -32.99 13.26 -32.59
C ASP A 765 -34.26 12.82 -31.84
N ALA A 766 -34.91 11.76 -32.30
CA ALA A 766 -36.14 11.25 -31.70
C ALA A 766 -35.90 10.40 -30.43
N THR A 767 -34.71 9.83 -30.25
CA THR A 767 -34.38 8.89 -29.16
C THR A 767 -33.28 9.41 -28.25
N LEU A 768 -32.76 10.62 -28.48
CA LEU A 768 -31.59 11.15 -27.77
C LEU A 768 -31.81 11.19 -26.24
N ASN A 769 -33.02 11.51 -25.79
CA ASN A 769 -33.37 11.52 -24.36
C ASN A 769 -33.58 10.12 -23.77
N ASP A 770 -33.77 9.08 -24.59
CA ASP A 770 -33.80 7.68 -24.12
C ASP A 770 -32.40 7.21 -23.68
N HIS A 771 -31.35 7.93 -24.10
CA HIS A 771 -29.96 7.68 -23.78
C HIS A 771 -29.43 8.57 -22.64
N LEU A 772 -30.28 9.31 -21.93
CA LEU A 772 -29.84 10.11 -20.77
C LEU A 772 -29.53 9.18 -19.59
N GLY A 773 -28.35 9.33 -18.99
CA GLY A 773 -27.95 8.60 -17.78
C GLY A 773 -28.80 8.97 -16.55
N ALA A 774 -28.87 8.06 -15.57
CA ALA A 774 -29.64 8.28 -14.34
C ALA A 774 -28.93 9.19 -13.33
N GLU A 775 -27.61 9.26 -13.38
CA GLU A 775 -26.78 10.07 -12.49
C GLU A 775 -26.67 11.49 -13.07
N VAL A 776 -27.67 12.34 -12.83
CA VAL A 776 -27.64 13.75 -13.29
C VAL A 776 -28.11 14.72 -12.21
N GLY A 777 -28.27 14.23 -10.98
CA GLY A 777 -28.89 14.94 -9.86
C GLY A 777 -30.41 14.98 -9.95
N PHE A 778 -31.09 14.42 -8.95
CA PHE A 778 -32.54 14.34 -8.88
C PHE A 778 -33.22 15.71 -8.87
N VAL A 779 -32.54 16.76 -8.38
CA VAL A 779 -33.05 18.14 -8.36
C VAL A 779 -33.26 18.72 -9.77
N TYR A 780 -32.60 18.16 -10.79
CA TYR A 780 -32.70 18.62 -12.17
C TYR A 780 -33.64 17.77 -13.03
N GLU A 781 -34.33 18.46 -13.93
CA GLU A 781 -34.86 17.92 -15.18
C GLU A 781 -33.81 18.23 -16.26
N VAL A 782 -33.12 17.19 -16.72
CA VAL A 782 -32.09 17.29 -17.76
C VAL A 782 -32.67 16.81 -19.09
N ALA A 783 -32.46 17.59 -20.14
CA ALA A 783 -32.87 17.24 -21.50
C ALA A 783 -31.69 17.33 -22.46
N LEU A 784 -31.48 16.26 -23.24
CA LEU A 784 -30.51 16.23 -24.33
C LEU A 784 -31.17 16.73 -25.62
N SER A 785 -30.47 17.59 -26.35
CA SER A 785 -30.95 18.09 -27.64
C SER A 785 -29.83 18.29 -28.65
N ARG A 786 -30.19 18.15 -29.92
CA ARG A 786 -29.29 18.38 -31.05
C ARG A 786 -29.30 19.85 -31.45
N GLN A 787 -28.12 20.44 -31.62
CA GLN A 787 -27.93 21.80 -32.11
C GLN A 787 -27.17 21.81 -33.44
N GLU A 788 -27.67 22.57 -34.41
CA GLU A 788 -26.98 22.82 -35.68
C GLU A 788 -25.99 23.97 -35.53
N LEU A 789 -24.72 23.73 -35.83
CA LEU A 789 -23.63 24.73 -35.78
C LEU A 789 -23.10 25.07 -37.19
N GLY A 790 -23.91 24.82 -38.22
CA GLY A 790 -23.60 25.13 -39.62
C GLY A 790 -22.99 23.93 -40.34
N ALA A 791 -21.67 23.74 -40.22
CA ALA A 791 -20.98 22.59 -40.83
C ALA A 791 -20.90 21.37 -39.90
N THR A 792 -21.09 21.59 -38.60
CA THR A 792 -21.06 20.58 -37.52
C THR A 792 -22.40 20.54 -36.79
N GLN A 793 -22.63 19.45 -36.06
CA GLN A 793 -23.76 19.27 -35.16
C GLN A 793 -23.26 19.02 -33.74
N SER A 794 -24.03 19.43 -32.72
CA SER A 794 -23.67 19.23 -31.32
C SER A 794 -24.79 18.56 -30.51
N ILE A 795 -24.40 17.72 -29.55
CA ILE A 795 -25.26 17.23 -28.47
C ILE A 795 -25.11 18.17 -27.29
N THR A 796 -26.22 18.75 -26.86
CA THR A 796 -26.29 19.71 -25.76
C THR A 796 -27.16 19.18 -24.63
N ALA A 797 -26.73 19.37 -23.39
CA ALA A 797 -27.49 19.07 -22.18
C ALA A 797 -28.07 20.35 -21.59
N THR A 798 -29.38 20.39 -21.41
CA THR A 798 -30.07 21.51 -20.76
C THR A 798 -30.44 21.12 -19.35
N PHE A 799 -29.93 21.86 -18.37
CA PHE A 799 -30.25 21.69 -16.96
C PHE A 799 -31.33 22.69 -16.57
N ALA A 800 -32.44 22.20 -16.04
CA ALA A 800 -33.47 23.02 -15.41
C ALA A 800 -33.87 22.40 -14.07
N LEU A 801 -34.12 23.21 -13.05
CA LEU A 801 -34.61 22.70 -11.77
C LEU A 801 -36.00 22.10 -11.93
N LYS A 802 -36.24 20.93 -11.32
CA LYS A 802 -37.58 20.36 -11.25
C LYS A 802 -38.52 21.31 -10.49
N PRO A 803 -39.78 21.43 -10.93
CA PRO A 803 -40.79 22.13 -10.16
C PRO A 803 -41.14 21.34 -8.89
N ALA A 804 -41.70 22.01 -7.88
CA ALA A 804 -42.03 21.41 -6.59
C ALA A 804 -42.96 20.19 -6.72
N GLU A 805 -43.87 20.20 -7.68
CA GLU A 805 -44.77 19.08 -7.96
C GLU A 805 -44.01 17.85 -8.47
N ALA A 806 -42.97 18.03 -9.30
CA ALA A 806 -42.15 16.94 -9.82
C ALA A 806 -41.18 16.38 -8.78
N LEU A 807 -40.84 17.17 -7.76
CA LEU A 807 -40.08 16.76 -6.57
C LEU A 807 -40.97 16.14 -5.49
N ALA A 808 -42.29 16.06 -5.71
CA ALA A 808 -43.27 15.58 -4.74
C ALA A 808 -43.28 16.36 -3.41
N LEU A 809 -42.92 17.65 -3.44
CA LEU A 809 -42.90 18.51 -2.26
C LEU A 809 -44.32 18.90 -1.82
N ASN A 810 -44.55 18.97 -0.51
CA ASN A 810 -45.78 19.47 0.09
C ASN A 810 -45.89 21.01 0.00
N THR A 811 -47.02 21.58 0.42
CA THR A 811 -47.27 23.03 0.29
C THR A 811 -46.24 23.90 1.03
N VAL A 812 -45.74 23.45 2.18
CA VAL A 812 -44.78 24.18 3.01
C VAL A 812 -43.38 24.07 2.42
N GLU A 813 -42.97 22.85 2.06
CA GLU A 813 -41.71 22.55 1.37
C GLU A 813 -41.59 23.30 0.04
N ALA A 814 -42.65 23.30 -0.77
CA ALA A 814 -42.72 23.99 -2.05
C ALA A 814 -42.52 25.51 -1.90
N ALA A 815 -43.01 26.11 -0.80
CA ALA A 815 -42.82 27.52 -0.52
C ALA A 815 -41.37 27.85 -0.10
N ALA A 816 -40.67 26.90 0.54
CA ALA A 816 -39.28 27.05 0.98
C ALA A 816 -38.28 26.76 -0.15
N TYR A 817 -38.62 25.87 -1.09
CA TYR A 817 -37.71 25.36 -2.13
C TYR A 817 -36.95 26.45 -2.92
N PRO A 818 -37.60 27.51 -3.47
CA PRO A 818 -36.88 28.56 -4.18
C PRO A 818 -35.85 29.30 -3.31
N VAL A 819 -36.15 29.48 -2.01
CA VAL A 819 -35.26 30.17 -1.07
C VAL A 819 -34.06 29.30 -0.75
N VAL A 820 -34.28 28.01 -0.44
CA VAL A 820 -33.21 27.03 -0.16
C VAL A 820 -32.26 26.93 -1.34
N VAL A 821 -32.79 26.71 -2.55
CA VAL A 821 -32.00 26.62 -3.78
C VAL A 821 -31.22 27.91 -4.04
N SER A 822 -31.82 29.08 -3.84
CA SER A 822 -31.12 30.36 -4.02
C SER A 822 -29.96 30.55 -3.05
N HIS A 823 -30.10 30.06 -1.81
CA HIS A 823 -29.05 30.11 -0.81
C HIS A 823 -27.95 29.09 -1.09
N PHE A 824 -28.32 27.87 -1.48
CA PHE A 824 -27.37 26.80 -1.81
C PHE A 824 -26.58 27.12 -3.08
N ALA A 825 -27.18 27.88 -4.02
CA ALA A 825 -26.47 28.39 -5.19
C ALA A 825 -25.37 29.40 -4.82
N THR A 826 -25.42 30.02 -3.64
CA THR A 826 -24.35 30.90 -3.14
C THR A 826 -23.30 30.17 -2.31
N GLU A 827 -23.59 28.96 -1.83
CA GLU A 827 -22.74 28.16 -0.94
C GLU A 827 -22.37 26.84 -1.62
N ALA A 828 -21.21 26.81 -2.28
CA ALA A 828 -20.79 25.69 -3.12
C ALA A 828 -20.87 24.31 -2.44
N PRO A 829 -20.44 24.12 -1.17
CA PRO A 829 -20.55 22.80 -0.52
C PRO A 829 -22.00 22.30 -0.40
N LEU A 830 -22.94 23.20 -0.10
CA LEU A 830 -24.37 22.86 0.05
C LEU A 830 -25.02 22.62 -1.31
N GLY A 831 -24.70 23.46 -2.30
CA GLY A 831 -25.14 23.26 -3.68
C GLY A 831 -24.67 21.91 -4.24
N ASN A 832 -23.40 21.56 -4.02
CA ASN A 832 -22.79 20.32 -4.49
C ASN A 832 -23.38 19.09 -3.79
N ALA A 833 -23.66 19.18 -2.49
CA ALA A 833 -24.37 18.13 -1.77
C ALA A 833 -25.79 17.90 -2.35
N LEU A 834 -26.52 18.97 -2.70
CA LEU A 834 -27.87 18.87 -3.25
C LEU A 834 -27.92 18.23 -4.63
N ILE A 835 -27.00 18.61 -5.53
CA ILE A 835 -26.93 18.07 -6.90
C ILE A 835 -26.37 16.65 -6.95
N GLY A 836 -25.65 16.20 -5.91
CA GLY A 836 -25.17 14.82 -5.79
C GLY A 836 -26.25 13.81 -5.39
N LEU A 837 -27.44 14.26 -5.00
CA LEU A 837 -28.57 13.39 -4.66
C LEU A 837 -29.25 12.90 -5.93
N ASN A 838 -29.09 11.63 -6.28
CA ASN A 838 -29.61 11.05 -7.53
C ASN A 838 -31.01 10.45 -7.43
N ASP A 839 -31.57 10.33 -6.22
CA ASP A 839 -32.90 9.75 -6.00
C ASP A 839 -33.83 10.63 -5.15
N ALA A 840 -35.12 10.35 -5.26
CA ALA A 840 -36.17 11.10 -4.58
C ALA A 840 -36.11 10.98 -3.05
N THR A 841 -35.67 9.84 -2.53
CA THR A 841 -35.64 9.56 -1.09
C THR A 841 -34.50 10.33 -0.43
N GLY A 842 -33.31 10.31 -1.03
CA GLY A 842 -32.15 11.08 -0.61
C GLY A 842 -32.44 12.58 -0.66
N PHE A 843 -33.05 13.06 -1.74
CA PHE A 843 -33.48 14.46 -1.85
C PHE A 843 -34.48 14.85 -0.76
N ALA A 844 -35.56 14.07 -0.57
CA ALA A 844 -36.58 14.37 0.43
C ALA A 844 -35.99 14.39 1.84
N THR A 845 -35.16 13.40 2.19
CA THR A 845 -34.51 13.31 3.51
C THR A 845 -33.59 14.51 3.77
N ALA A 846 -32.76 14.89 2.79
CA ALA A 846 -31.85 16.02 2.93
C ALA A 846 -32.62 17.36 3.01
N PHE A 847 -33.70 17.50 2.23
CA PHE A 847 -34.52 18.71 2.21
C PHE A 847 -35.29 18.91 3.52
N ASP A 848 -35.80 17.83 4.11
CA ASP A 848 -36.55 17.83 5.38
C ASP A 848 -35.70 18.33 6.55
N GLN A 849 -34.42 17.95 6.61
CA GLN A 849 -33.47 18.37 7.65
C GLN A 849 -33.23 19.88 7.72
N ILE A 850 -33.49 20.60 6.62
CA ILE A 850 -33.24 22.05 6.51
C ILE A 850 -34.46 22.84 7.02
N LEU A 851 -35.62 22.20 7.13
CA LEU A 851 -36.86 22.88 7.51
C LEU A 851 -37.03 22.98 9.03
N PRO A 852 -37.46 24.14 9.56
CA PRO A 852 -37.72 24.30 10.99
C PRO A 852 -39.03 23.59 11.39
N GLN A 853 -38.93 22.39 11.98
CA GLN A 853 -40.10 21.56 12.33
C GLN A 853 -40.10 21.16 13.81
N TYR A 854 -40.42 22.08 14.74
CA TYR A 854 -40.42 21.71 16.18
C TYR A 854 -41.51 22.41 17.03
N GLY A 855 -42.26 23.37 16.46
CA GLY A 855 -43.24 24.16 17.20
C GLY A 855 -44.66 23.58 17.25
N ASP A 856 -45.13 22.93 16.17
CA ASP A 856 -46.54 22.53 16.02
C ASP A 856 -46.87 21.23 16.77
N GLY A 857 -46.01 20.21 16.66
CA GLY A 857 -46.22 18.91 17.31
C GLY A 857 -46.20 18.98 18.84
N THR A 858 -45.21 19.67 19.41
CA THR A 858 -45.09 19.91 20.86
C THR A 858 -46.31 20.62 21.41
N MET A 859 -46.83 21.64 20.72
CA MET A 859 -48.04 22.35 21.14
C MET A 859 -49.30 21.47 21.06
N LEU A 860 -49.41 20.63 20.04
CA LEU A 860 -50.54 19.72 19.85
C LEU A 860 -50.61 18.67 20.97
N VAL A 861 -49.48 18.02 21.29
CA VAL A 861 -49.39 17.00 22.35
C VAL A 861 -49.61 17.63 23.73
N HIS A 862 -49.04 18.80 24.00
CA HIS A 862 -49.29 19.51 25.25
C HIS A 862 -50.74 19.98 25.39
N ALA A 863 -51.39 20.43 24.32
CA ALA A 863 -52.81 20.78 24.37
C ALA A 863 -53.67 19.57 24.80
N ALA A 864 -53.40 18.39 24.24
CA ALA A 864 -54.09 17.16 24.62
C ALA A 864 -53.84 16.76 26.09
N LEU A 865 -52.61 16.93 26.59
CA LEU A 865 -52.27 16.67 28.00
C LEU A 865 -52.90 17.70 28.95
N LEU A 866 -53.00 18.97 28.53
CA LEU A 866 -53.64 20.02 29.32
C LEU A 866 -55.14 19.77 29.49
N GLU A 867 -55.80 19.18 28.48
CA GLU A 867 -57.17 18.68 28.62
C GLU A 867 -57.27 17.59 29.71
N GLY A 868 -56.28 16.69 29.79
CA GLY A 868 -56.16 15.71 30.87
C GLY A 868 -56.05 16.35 32.26
N ALA A 869 -55.19 17.36 32.41
CA ALA A 869 -55.03 18.10 33.67
C ALA A 869 -56.33 18.82 34.09
N ASN A 870 -57.03 19.45 33.14
CA ASN A 870 -58.32 20.10 33.39
C ASN A 870 -59.45 19.09 33.65
N GLY A 871 -59.38 17.92 33.01
CA GLY A 871 -60.26 16.77 33.27
C GLY A 871 -60.14 16.27 34.70
N ALA A 872 -58.93 16.23 35.26
CA ALA A 872 -58.69 15.86 36.65
C ALA A 872 -59.36 16.83 37.65
N VAL A 873 -59.28 18.14 37.39
CA VAL A 873 -60.00 19.16 38.17
C VAL A 873 -61.52 18.97 38.05
N SER A 874 -62.01 18.68 36.84
CA SER A 874 -63.44 18.46 36.59
C SER A 874 -63.96 17.22 37.31
N GLU A 875 -63.19 16.13 37.33
CA GLU A 875 -63.51 14.92 38.07
C GLU A 875 -63.48 15.18 39.58
N ARG A 876 -62.50 15.94 40.07
CA ARG A 876 -62.47 16.40 41.47
C ARG A 876 -63.73 17.19 41.83
N MET A 877 -64.16 18.13 41.00
CA MET A 877 -65.41 18.90 41.19
C MET A 877 -66.64 17.98 41.22
N ARG A 878 -66.68 16.96 40.38
CA ARG A 878 -67.74 15.94 40.37
C ARG A 878 -67.74 15.09 41.65
N LEU A 879 -66.58 14.82 42.24
CA LEU A 879 -66.51 14.09 43.52
C LEU A 879 -66.97 14.97 44.68
N VAL A 880 -66.59 16.25 44.68
CA VAL A 880 -67.09 17.23 45.67
C VAL A 880 -68.61 17.36 45.57
N SER A 881 -69.19 17.35 44.36
CA SER A 881 -70.65 17.41 44.17
C SER A 881 -71.43 16.20 44.68
N GLN A 882 -70.80 15.03 44.71
CA GLN A 882 -71.41 13.79 45.17
C GLN A 882 -71.32 13.60 46.70
N GLY A 883 -70.90 14.64 47.44
CA GLY A 883 -70.89 14.63 48.91
C GLY A 883 -69.63 14.07 49.54
N ALA A 884 -68.52 14.00 48.78
CA ALA A 884 -67.21 13.65 49.34
C ALA A 884 -66.74 14.74 50.31
N GLN A 885 -66.90 14.49 51.62
CA GLN A 885 -66.34 15.17 52.80
C GLN A 885 -66.16 16.70 52.71
N LEU A 886 -67.04 17.44 53.40
CA LEU A 886 -67.04 18.91 53.54
C LEU A 886 -65.88 19.45 54.41
N GLY A 887 -64.63 19.27 53.97
CA GLY A 887 -63.41 19.73 54.64
C GLY A 887 -62.38 20.28 53.66
N SER A 888 -61.13 20.43 54.10
CA SER A 888 -60.01 20.81 53.25
C SER A 888 -59.22 19.56 52.85
N HIS A 889 -59.02 19.35 51.56
CA HIS A 889 -58.52 18.07 51.03
C HIS A 889 -57.52 18.27 49.90
N GLY A 890 -56.45 17.49 49.95
CA GLY A 890 -55.53 17.32 48.83
C GLY A 890 -56.00 16.19 47.90
N TRP A 891 -55.73 16.34 46.61
CA TRP A 891 -55.94 15.31 45.60
C TRP A 891 -54.73 15.26 44.67
N GLY A 892 -54.54 14.10 44.04
CA GLY A 892 -53.54 13.87 43.02
C GLY A 892 -54.08 12.90 41.98
N GLN A 893 -53.78 13.14 40.71
CA GLN A 893 -54.22 12.32 39.59
C GLN A 893 -53.12 12.25 38.53
N GLN A 894 -52.84 11.04 38.06
CA GLN A 894 -52.03 10.81 36.87
C GLN A 894 -52.96 10.73 35.65
N PHE A 895 -52.52 11.32 34.55
CA PHE A 895 -53.18 11.22 33.25
C PHE A 895 -52.14 10.93 32.16
N GLY A 896 -52.59 10.33 31.08
CA GLY A 896 -51.78 10.05 29.90
C GLY A 896 -52.53 10.44 28.65
N GLY A 897 -51.81 10.88 27.63
CA GLY A 897 -52.35 11.26 26.34
C GLY A 897 -51.49 10.67 25.23
N TYR A 898 -52.14 10.39 24.10
CA TYR A 898 -51.50 10.04 22.86
C TYR A 898 -52.19 10.83 21.75
N VAL A 899 -51.39 11.41 20.88
CA VAL A 899 -51.84 12.12 19.68
C VAL A 899 -51.18 11.46 18.49
N ASP A 900 -52.00 11.18 17.49
CA ASP A 900 -51.56 10.66 16.20
C ASP A 900 -52.29 11.46 15.12
N ARG A 901 -51.51 12.08 14.23
CA ARG A 901 -51.98 12.83 13.08
C ARG A 901 -51.25 12.32 11.85
N SER A 902 -51.96 11.63 10.97
CA SER A 902 -51.43 11.18 9.68
C SER A 902 -51.07 12.37 8.77
N ALA A 903 -50.02 12.19 7.95
CA ALA A 903 -49.60 13.17 6.97
C ALA A 903 -50.71 13.51 5.94
N THR A 904 -50.72 14.76 5.50
CA THR A 904 -51.56 15.24 4.39
C THR A 904 -50.73 16.16 3.48
N GLN A 905 -51.24 16.51 2.29
CA GLN A 905 -50.59 17.50 1.40
C GLN A 905 -50.32 18.88 2.04
N ALA A 906 -50.98 19.18 3.17
CA ALA A 906 -50.86 20.45 3.87
C ALA A 906 -50.05 20.38 5.17
N VAL A 907 -49.81 19.17 5.73
CA VAL A 907 -49.32 19.01 7.10
C VAL A 907 -48.54 17.69 7.29
N PRO A 908 -47.38 17.68 7.98
CA PRO A 908 -46.60 16.46 8.24
C PRO A 908 -47.28 15.50 9.22
N GLU A 909 -46.82 14.25 9.24
CA GLU A 909 -47.21 13.24 10.23
C GLU A 909 -46.63 13.60 11.60
N ILE A 910 -47.47 13.57 12.64
CA ILE A 910 -47.05 13.82 14.01
C ILE A 910 -47.60 12.73 14.91
N GLY A 911 -46.71 11.97 15.53
CA GLY A 911 -46.99 11.08 16.63
C GLY A 911 -46.49 11.69 17.94
N GLY A 912 -47.19 11.46 19.04
CA GLY A 912 -46.66 11.89 20.32
C GLY A 912 -47.44 11.33 21.48
N ASN A 913 -46.72 10.93 22.52
CA ASN A 913 -47.32 10.46 23.76
C ASN A 913 -46.80 11.29 24.93
N GLY A 914 -47.54 11.23 26.03
CA GLY A 914 -47.05 11.82 27.25
C GLY A 914 -47.89 11.43 28.44
N PHE A 915 -47.38 11.77 29.60
CA PHE A 915 -48.09 11.62 30.86
C PHE A 915 -47.87 12.85 31.71
N GLY A 916 -48.82 13.08 32.60
CA GLY A 916 -48.72 14.15 33.57
C GLY A 916 -49.31 13.77 34.90
N PHE A 917 -48.90 14.52 35.91
CA PHE A 917 -49.48 14.50 37.24
C PHE A 917 -50.11 15.86 37.52
N ALA A 918 -51.36 15.86 37.91
CA ALA A 918 -52.02 17.02 38.50
C ALA A 918 -52.22 16.76 39.98
N PHE A 919 -51.89 17.73 40.82
CA PHE A 919 -52.17 17.70 42.25
C PHE A 919 -52.73 19.03 42.69
N GLY A 920 -53.71 18.98 43.58
CA GLY A 920 -54.39 20.18 44.02
C GLY A 920 -54.90 20.07 45.43
N TYR A 921 -55.31 21.23 45.94
CA TYR A 921 -55.87 21.36 47.27
C TYR A 921 -57.05 22.31 47.20
N ASP A 922 -58.19 21.85 47.68
CA ASP A 922 -59.39 22.67 47.80
C ASP A 922 -59.93 22.68 49.22
N ALA A 923 -60.61 23.78 49.53
CA ALA A 923 -61.40 23.91 50.74
C ALA A 923 -62.71 24.63 50.42
N ARG A 924 -63.72 24.37 51.25
CA ARG A 924 -64.98 25.10 51.20
C ARG A 924 -64.79 26.51 51.76
N VAL A 925 -65.20 27.53 51.02
CA VAL A 925 -65.13 28.93 51.45
C VAL A 925 -66.49 29.60 51.27
N GLY A 926 -67.20 29.79 52.39
CA GLY A 926 -68.53 30.41 52.39
C GLY A 926 -69.56 29.57 51.64
N LYS A 927 -70.12 30.13 50.55
CA LYS A 927 -71.08 29.44 49.67
C LYS A 927 -70.41 28.66 48.54
N ILE A 928 -69.12 28.86 48.30
CA ILE A 928 -68.36 28.13 47.29
C ILE A 928 -67.99 26.78 47.87
N ASP A 929 -68.43 25.70 47.22
CA ASP A 929 -68.29 24.34 47.72
C ASP A 929 -66.85 23.82 47.60
N ALA A 930 -66.11 24.25 46.58
CA ALA A 930 -64.67 24.05 46.50
C ALA A 930 -64.00 25.27 45.86
N LEU A 931 -63.10 25.92 46.58
CA LEU A 931 -62.13 26.88 46.06
C LEU A 931 -60.75 26.27 46.26
N GLY A 932 -60.00 26.09 45.17
CA GLY A 932 -58.74 25.38 45.21
C GLY A 932 -57.69 25.90 44.26
N VAL A 933 -56.47 25.47 44.53
CA VAL A 933 -55.31 25.63 43.67
C VAL A 933 -54.84 24.26 43.23
N PHE A 934 -54.32 24.17 42.02
CA PHE A 934 -53.66 22.96 41.54
C PHE A 934 -52.39 23.30 40.78
N ALA A 935 -51.47 22.35 40.76
CA ALA A 935 -50.32 22.36 39.89
C ALA A 935 -50.36 21.11 39.01
N HIS A 936 -49.75 21.19 37.83
CA HIS A 936 -49.53 20.03 36.99
C HIS A 936 -48.10 20.02 36.45
N LEU A 937 -47.57 18.81 36.29
CA LEU A 937 -46.30 18.49 35.64
C LEU A 937 -46.60 17.51 34.52
N MET A 938 -46.07 17.76 33.33
CA MET A 938 -46.32 16.96 32.14
C MET A 938 -45.00 16.69 31.43
N TRP A 939 -44.82 15.48 30.97
CA TRP A 939 -43.71 15.06 30.12
C TRP A 939 -44.30 14.44 28.86
N SER A 940 -43.80 14.85 27.71
CA SER A 940 -44.19 14.30 26.42
C SER A 940 -42.98 13.92 25.60
N ASN A 941 -43.11 12.81 24.87
CA ASN A 941 -42.27 12.49 23.74
C ASN A 941 -43.06 12.77 22.46
N ILE A 942 -42.44 13.45 21.52
CA ILE A 942 -42.99 13.74 20.20
C ILE A 942 -42.08 13.05 19.20
N ASP A 943 -42.70 12.28 18.31
CA ASP A 943 -42.06 11.55 17.22
C ASP A 943 -42.64 12.03 15.88
N GLU A 944 -41.81 12.62 15.04
CA GLU A 944 -42.17 13.02 13.68
C GLU A 944 -41.49 12.05 12.70
N SER A 945 -42.27 11.33 11.91
CA SER A 945 -41.89 10.04 11.31
C SER A 945 -40.78 10.04 10.25
N ASN A 946 -40.11 11.16 9.98
CA ASN A 946 -39.20 11.31 8.83
C ASN A 946 -37.73 11.67 9.14
N GLY A 947 -37.28 11.73 10.40
CA GLY A 947 -35.88 12.09 10.74
C GLY A 947 -35.08 11.01 11.48
N SER A 948 -33.76 10.95 11.27
CA SER A 948 -32.83 10.11 12.06
C SER A 948 -32.64 10.59 13.52
N VAL A 949 -33.19 11.75 13.84
CA VAL A 949 -33.31 12.32 15.19
C VAL A 949 -34.77 12.78 15.36
N SER A 950 -35.70 11.84 15.52
CA SER A 950 -37.14 12.16 15.53
C SER A 950 -37.77 12.36 16.90
N ASP A 951 -37.04 12.11 18.01
CA ASP A 951 -37.61 12.20 19.36
C ASP A 951 -37.32 13.55 20.03
N VAL A 952 -38.37 14.36 20.20
CA VAL A 952 -38.34 15.58 21.00
C VAL A 952 -38.99 15.32 22.35
N HIS A 953 -38.23 15.56 23.41
CA HIS A 953 -38.74 15.55 24.78
C HIS A 953 -39.11 16.96 25.20
N ALA A 954 -40.34 17.15 25.66
CA ALA A 954 -40.82 18.41 26.18
C ALA A 954 -41.41 18.24 27.58
N GLU A 955 -41.12 19.20 28.45
CA GLU A 955 -41.64 19.23 29.82
C GLU A 955 -42.47 20.49 30.04
N MET A 956 -43.61 20.37 30.72
CA MET A 956 -44.45 21.51 31.06
C MET A 956 -44.83 21.50 32.53
N VAL A 957 -44.71 22.66 33.15
CA VAL A 957 -45.21 22.93 34.50
C VAL A 957 -46.25 24.03 34.45
N GLY A 958 -47.34 23.85 35.19
CA GLY A 958 -48.38 24.85 35.28
C GLY A 958 -49.01 24.92 36.66
N LEU A 959 -49.58 26.10 36.94
CA LEU A 959 -50.33 26.41 38.14
C LEU A 959 -51.69 26.96 37.74
N GLY A 960 -52.71 26.53 38.45
CA GLY A 960 -54.07 26.94 38.20
C GLY A 960 -54.90 27.08 39.46
N PHE A 961 -56.04 27.72 39.28
CA PHE A 961 -57.04 27.95 40.30
C PHE A 961 -58.36 27.40 39.77
N TYR A 962 -59.17 26.84 40.66
CA TYR A 962 -60.52 26.40 40.33
C TYR A 962 -61.49 26.76 41.43
N ALA A 963 -62.73 27.01 41.05
CA ALA A 963 -63.83 27.26 41.94
C ALA A 963 -65.09 26.56 41.43
N GLY A 964 -65.87 25.98 42.33
CA GLY A 964 -67.17 25.41 42.00
C GLY A 964 -68.19 25.54 43.13
N GLU A 965 -69.44 25.78 42.76
CA GLU A 965 -70.57 25.92 43.68
C GLU A 965 -71.84 25.27 43.12
N HIS A 966 -72.60 24.64 44.00
CA HIS A 966 -73.93 24.13 43.67
C HIS A 966 -75.00 25.20 43.86
N PHE A 967 -75.78 25.41 42.82
CA PHE A 967 -77.01 26.17 42.86
C PHE A 967 -78.22 25.25 42.63
N GLY A 968 -78.69 24.63 43.71
CA GLY A 968 -79.76 23.62 43.64
C GLY A 968 -79.30 22.38 42.87
N PRO A 969 -80.02 21.93 41.81
CA PRO A 969 -79.59 20.79 40.99
C PRO A 969 -78.48 21.14 39.98
N ALA A 970 -78.08 22.41 39.84
CA ALA A 970 -77.06 22.85 38.89
C ALA A 970 -75.71 23.06 39.59
N LEU A 971 -74.64 22.53 38.99
CA LEU A 971 -73.26 22.80 39.39
C LEU A 971 -72.64 23.73 38.35
N TRP A 972 -72.00 24.81 38.80
CA TRP A 972 -71.06 25.54 37.97
C TRP A 972 -69.65 25.37 38.53
N HIS A 973 -68.68 25.24 37.63
CA HIS A 973 -67.27 25.32 37.98
C HIS A 973 -66.56 26.20 36.97
N VAL A 974 -65.43 26.75 37.39
CA VAL A 974 -64.47 27.44 36.55
C VAL A 974 -63.08 27.00 36.97
N ASN A 975 -62.22 26.76 36.00
CA ASN A 975 -60.80 26.55 36.18
C ASN A 975 -60.04 27.49 35.25
N ALA A 976 -58.92 27.99 35.73
CA ALA A 976 -57.97 28.76 34.95
C ALA A 976 -56.58 28.25 35.28
N THR A 977 -55.76 28.03 34.26
CA THR A 977 -54.39 27.55 34.42
C THR A 977 -53.45 28.36 33.54
N VAL A 978 -52.24 28.57 34.05
CA VAL A 978 -51.12 29.15 33.30
C VAL A 978 -49.93 28.23 33.48
N GLY A 979 -49.15 28.03 32.43
CA GLY A 979 -47.98 27.17 32.49
C GLY A 979 -46.91 27.61 31.49
N THR A 980 -45.73 27.07 31.69
CA THR A 980 -44.55 27.26 30.85
C THR A 980 -43.96 25.90 30.54
N GLY A 981 -43.52 25.68 29.31
CA GLY A 981 -42.82 24.47 28.90
C GLY A 981 -41.44 24.77 28.33
N SER A 982 -40.59 23.74 28.31
CA SER A 982 -39.24 23.74 27.72
C SER A 982 -39.04 22.52 26.85
#